data_AF-A0A9X4QVJ4-F1
#
_entry.id   AF-A0A9X4QVJ4-F1
#
_cell.length_a   1.000
_cell.length_b   1.000
_cell.length_c   1.000
_cell.angle_alpha   90.00
_cell.angle_beta   90.00
_cell.angle_gamma   90.00
#
_symmetry.space_group_name_H-M   'P 1'
#
loop_
_entity.id
_entity.type
_entity.pdbx_description
1 polymer ?
#
loop_
_entity_poly.entity_id
_entity_poly.type
_entity_poly.pdbx_seq_one_letter_code
_entity_poly.pdbx_strand_id
1 'polypeptide(L)'
;MNGYYASINDGVIDLSRLSFSPAQQVKIVFALQADNAELYLDSATMKWSQLQTRGVWRISDTAVRSTMQGSTVSGGITFNYQVAYEGSAFPASTFNGSFSLIAKPGTAVLNATGVSDGVGYLLSKPVSIAAGATWMFTDEDVANTARLSVPSGSGSVNLIKNYAIAMFEQVNQFRATKGSYGIILQTIDAQGYTSNWYSDTLDLTTEHTLSFGSPVLSLLTANTSDSRFTASLQIRNGDFQLTGVYSREDDPTNLIQNGLRITNADNKVVYDSRPQSNEWLNINASLSPKLTTGLYKAEITISYPGLAQPLTVTNTFRVEHAEDYADKGIYVTAENEKGKPLTGGTATLYRTQPPYIDDANEGIKANETYRVGSWRLEDGAIVIPYDNLMKGFDYEVVVSGDTSKGRSGVLYTASVTRDDQRVRFTAADLKHVALHANQAESGDPVLVGLLNEQGDDASYPWSIPFIEQTAEAWIQTSHTVDFFTKLTDGENGYFLNKQIKLQNAETAIDLNGNLVEVALPSGYTGQLDINYSWYKDRFAAKHYFVTKGLDAVAYYDIDKDGYRYSLAKYLGPVTEKRTLALGSTFTNQTPVQQVYSAGYVNQKVYTNYWDSQDNRLTGVAPIEASTIVSGMTSNNITFKLNDGGTLRTIALEPASEGYGYSAIGYNDASLNSVASGGLVDYRLYNSANQPVGDPISAQDVDSIWLKAPLPAGAYTLRLVRQNFPDSFVKLAGEEKILVEGSYYEGALEIPLEMPSNYGFDEQSNGYAVLQESGGGRCLAFFGD
;
A
#
# COMPACT_ATOMS: atom_id res chain seq x y z
N MET A 1 5.90 -11.00 16.82
CA MET A 1 5.85 -11.73 18.11
C MET A 1 6.08 -10.74 19.23
N ASN A 2 5.09 -10.54 20.12
CA ASN A 2 5.21 -9.62 21.25
C ASN A 2 5.22 -10.44 22.55
N GLY A 3 6.18 -10.16 23.43
CA GLY A 3 6.41 -10.93 24.65
C GLY A 3 5.70 -10.36 25.87
N TYR A 4 5.02 -11.22 26.64
CA TYR A 4 4.24 -10.81 27.82
C TYR A 4 4.65 -11.54 29.11
N TYR A 5 4.26 -10.97 30.25
CA TYR A 5 4.72 -11.31 31.60
C TYR A 5 3.55 -11.62 32.54
N ALA A 6 3.62 -12.73 33.30
CA ALA A 6 2.58 -13.10 34.29
C ALA A 6 3.15 -13.69 35.58
N SER A 7 2.47 -13.42 36.70
CA SER A 7 2.77 -13.99 38.02
C SER A 7 2.13 -15.37 38.21
N ILE A 8 2.87 -16.28 38.84
CA ILE A 8 2.44 -17.66 39.12
C ILE A 8 2.12 -17.79 40.62
N ASN A 9 1.03 -18.48 40.97
CA ASN A 9 0.80 -18.98 42.33
C ASN A 9 0.29 -20.43 42.26
N ASP A 10 0.82 -21.34 43.08
CA ASP A 10 0.36 -22.74 43.24
C ASP A 10 0.11 -23.53 41.93
N GLY A 11 0.97 -23.35 40.92
CA GLY A 11 0.83 -24.03 39.61
C GLY A 11 -0.30 -23.49 38.74
N VAL A 12 -0.82 -22.32 39.09
CA VAL A 12 -1.88 -21.59 38.40
C VAL A 12 -1.29 -20.30 37.84
N ILE A 13 -1.46 -20.08 36.53
CA ILE A 13 -1.02 -18.86 35.84
C ILE A 13 -2.23 -17.94 35.72
N ASP A 14 -2.16 -16.74 36.31
CA ASP A 14 -3.20 -15.71 36.17
C ASP A 14 -3.09 -15.06 34.78
N LEU A 15 -4.09 -15.27 33.92
CA LEU A 15 -4.14 -14.71 32.58
C LEU A 15 -4.89 -13.37 32.52
N SER A 16 -5.56 -12.97 33.60
CA SER A 16 -6.38 -11.74 33.63
C SER A 16 -5.58 -10.45 33.44
N ARG A 17 -4.24 -10.54 33.50
CA ARG A 17 -3.28 -9.45 33.31
C ARG A 17 -2.57 -9.46 31.95
N LEU A 18 -2.88 -10.41 31.07
CA LEU A 18 -2.20 -10.58 29.78
C LEU A 18 -3.04 -10.02 28.61
N SER A 19 -2.60 -8.89 28.07
CA SER A 19 -3.30 -8.14 27.02
C SER A 19 -2.95 -8.62 25.61
N PHE A 20 -3.48 -9.79 25.23
CA PHE A 20 -3.35 -10.35 23.87
C PHE A 20 -4.36 -9.71 22.87
N SER A 21 -4.16 -9.90 21.56
CA SER A 21 -5.04 -9.40 20.51
C SER A 21 -6.18 -10.37 20.10
N PRO A 22 -7.34 -9.89 19.59
CA PRO A 22 -8.57 -10.69 19.53
C PRO A 22 -8.67 -11.74 18.42
N ALA A 23 -8.30 -12.99 18.74
CA ALA A 23 -7.91 -13.99 17.74
C ALA A 23 -8.77 -15.29 17.66
N GLN A 24 -9.43 -15.51 16.52
CA GLN A 24 -10.45 -16.54 16.24
C GLN A 24 -10.16 -17.96 16.72
N GLN A 25 -8.95 -18.44 16.47
CA GLN A 25 -8.27 -19.48 17.21
C GLN A 25 -6.93 -18.88 17.66
N VAL A 26 -6.70 -18.80 18.97
CA VAL A 26 -5.38 -18.55 19.53
C VAL A 26 -4.76 -19.90 19.83
N LYS A 27 -3.64 -20.19 19.17
CA LYS A 27 -2.70 -21.20 19.65
C LYS A 27 -1.83 -20.55 20.75
N ILE A 28 -2.39 -20.37 21.94
CA ILE A 28 -1.54 -20.00 23.07
C ILE A 28 -0.61 -21.17 23.34
N VAL A 29 0.67 -20.88 23.57
CA VAL A 29 1.62 -21.87 24.07
C VAL A 29 2.24 -21.38 25.36
N PHE A 30 2.07 -22.18 26.41
CA PHE A 30 2.76 -22.00 27.68
C PHE A 30 4.08 -22.77 27.65
N ALA A 31 5.00 -22.37 28.52
CA ALA A 31 6.44 -22.62 28.51
C ALA A 31 6.99 -22.23 29.89
N LEU A 32 6.34 -22.74 30.94
CA LEU A 32 6.60 -22.28 32.31
C LEU A 32 7.98 -22.79 32.76
N GLN A 33 8.95 -21.89 32.89
CA GLN A 33 10.24 -22.19 33.47
C GLN A 33 10.21 -21.93 34.98
N ALA A 34 10.41 -22.97 35.78
CA ALA A 34 10.64 -22.86 37.22
C ALA A 34 12.14 -22.90 37.54
N ASP A 35 12.54 -22.35 38.70
CA ASP A 35 13.95 -22.22 39.12
C ASP A 35 14.73 -23.56 39.19
N ASN A 36 14.04 -24.70 39.17
CA ASN A 36 14.60 -26.04 39.33
C ASN A 36 14.53 -26.90 38.06
N ALA A 37 14.95 -26.34 36.91
CA ALA A 37 15.17 -27.09 35.66
C ALA A 37 13.93 -27.86 35.13
N GLU A 38 12.74 -27.27 35.27
CA GLU A 38 11.51 -27.79 34.65
C GLU A 38 10.92 -26.75 33.70
N LEU A 39 10.56 -27.21 32.49
CA LEU A 39 9.87 -26.47 31.44
C LEU A 39 8.50 -27.12 31.22
N TYR A 40 7.41 -26.40 31.51
CA TYR A 40 6.07 -26.85 31.13
C TYR A 40 5.68 -26.28 29.76
N LEU A 41 5.79 -27.06 28.67
CA LEU A 41 5.23 -26.65 27.37
C LEU A 41 3.79 -27.14 27.23
N ASP A 42 2.89 -26.23 26.87
CA ASP A 42 1.49 -26.57 26.68
C ASP A 42 0.81 -25.63 25.69
N SER A 43 0.61 -26.12 24.47
CA SER A 43 -0.28 -25.46 23.54
C SER A 43 -1.74 -25.82 23.87
N ALA A 44 -2.64 -24.89 23.60
CA ALA A 44 -3.97 -25.31 23.17
C ALA A 44 -4.55 -24.27 22.21
N THR A 45 -4.74 -24.70 20.96
CA THR A 45 -5.52 -23.95 19.97
C THR A 45 -6.96 -23.87 20.41
N MET A 46 -7.39 -22.70 20.88
CA MET A 46 -8.75 -22.45 21.39
C MET A 46 -9.26 -21.10 20.89
N LYS A 47 -10.58 -20.91 20.85
CA LYS A 47 -11.14 -19.63 20.38
C LYS A 47 -10.80 -18.50 21.35
N TRP A 48 -10.65 -17.26 20.84
CA TRP A 48 -10.41 -16.05 21.65
C TRP A 48 -11.21 -16.00 22.96
N SER A 49 -12.51 -16.31 22.86
CA SER A 49 -13.44 -16.30 24.00
C SER A 49 -13.14 -17.39 25.05
N GLN A 50 -12.52 -18.50 24.67
CA GLN A 50 -12.07 -19.56 25.60
C GLN A 50 -10.79 -19.14 26.35
N LEU A 51 -9.94 -18.31 25.73
CA LEU A 51 -8.84 -17.62 26.40
C LEU A 51 -9.37 -16.55 27.35
N GLN A 52 -10.18 -15.60 26.87
CA GLN A 52 -10.72 -14.52 27.70
C GLN A 52 -11.54 -15.01 28.92
N THR A 53 -12.16 -16.19 28.83
CA THR A 53 -12.87 -16.82 29.96
C THR A 53 -12.00 -17.75 30.81
N ARG A 54 -10.81 -18.13 30.34
CA ARG A 54 -9.74 -18.69 31.19
C ARG A 54 -9.07 -17.56 31.97
N GLY A 55 -9.72 -17.12 33.06
CA GLY A 55 -9.07 -16.26 34.05
C GLY A 55 -7.78 -16.88 34.62
N VAL A 56 -7.66 -18.21 34.57
CA VAL A 56 -6.43 -18.94 34.91
C VAL A 56 -6.10 -20.05 33.92
N TRP A 57 -4.82 -20.27 33.66
CA TRP A 57 -4.30 -21.51 33.10
C TRP A 57 -3.88 -22.47 34.21
N ARG A 58 -3.98 -23.77 33.94
CA ARG A 58 -3.49 -24.86 34.81
C ARG A 58 -2.71 -25.85 33.97
N ILE A 59 -1.73 -26.49 34.59
CA ILE A 59 -1.07 -27.67 34.02
C ILE A 59 -2.14 -28.73 33.67
N SER A 60 -2.08 -29.29 32.47
CA SER A 60 -3.04 -30.32 32.04
C SER A 60 -2.81 -31.61 32.82
N ASP A 61 -3.92 -32.16 33.30
CA ASP A 61 -4.12 -33.53 33.74
C ASP A 61 -3.60 -34.61 32.77
N THR A 62 -3.53 -34.31 31.47
CA THR A 62 -2.98 -35.19 30.43
C THR A 62 -1.51 -34.95 30.11
N ALA A 63 -0.87 -33.95 30.73
CA ALA A 63 0.54 -33.66 30.50
C ALA A 63 1.43 -34.73 31.14
N VAL A 64 2.43 -35.18 30.38
CA VAL A 64 3.42 -36.17 30.79
C VAL A 64 4.79 -35.51 30.97
N ARG A 65 5.57 -36.03 31.92
CA ARG A 65 6.96 -35.62 32.12
C ARG A 65 7.89 -36.48 31.27
N SER A 66 8.77 -35.81 30.54
CA SER A 66 9.93 -36.35 29.83
C SER A 66 11.17 -35.54 30.25
N THR A 67 12.38 -36.05 30.04
CA THR A 67 13.61 -35.39 30.53
C THR A 67 14.69 -35.31 29.47
N MET A 68 15.14 -34.09 29.19
CA MET A 68 16.43 -33.85 28.56
C MET A 68 17.52 -34.10 29.61
N GLN A 69 18.25 -35.21 29.45
CA GLN A 69 19.54 -35.37 30.10
C GLN A 69 20.56 -34.52 29.33
N GLY A 70 21.39 -33.77 30.06
CA GLY A 70 22.41 -32.92 29.47
C GLY A 70 23.30 -33.67 28.48
N SER A 71 23.75 -32.95 27.45
CA SER A 71 24.54 -33.51 26.35
C SER A 71 25.69 -34.40 26.81
N THR A 72 25.85 -35.54 26.13
CA THR A 72 27.00 -36.45 26.29
C THR A 72 28.08 -36.20 25.24
N VAL A 73 27.91 -35.18 24.38
CA VAL A 73 28.89 -34.76 23.37
C VAL A 73 30.26 -34.51 24.00
N SER A 74 31.27 -35.14 23.42
CA SER A 74 32.68 -34.98 23.77
C SER A 74 33.20 -33.56 23.46
N GLY A 75 34.29 -33.15 24.12
CA GLY A 75 34.87 -31.81 23.92
C GLY A 75 34.23 -30.69 24.75
N GLY A 76 33.37 -31.00 25.72
CA GLY A 76 32.96 -30.05 26.77
C GLY A 76 32.08 -28.89 26.31
N ILE A 77 31.37 -29.04 25.20
CA ILE A 77 30.51 -28.00 24.63
C ILE A 77 29.32 -27.72 25.57
N THR A 78 29.32 -26.54 26.20
CA THR A 78 28.13 -26.04 26.91
C THR A 78 27.06 -25.66 25.89
N PHE A 79 26.02 -26.48 25.82
CA PHE A 79 24.85 -26.22 24.98
C PHE A 79 23.75 -25.46 25.72
N ASN A 80 23.32 -24.39 25.08
CA ASN A 80 22.12 -23.62 25.32
C ASN A 80 20.96 -24.30 24.55
N TYR A 81 20.00 -24.91 25.25
CA TYR A 81 18.87 -25.56 24.57
C TYR A 81 17.70 -24.60 24.36
N GLN A 82 17.02 -24.76 23.23
CA GLN A 82 15.72 -24.17 22.92
C GLN A 82 14.79 -25.30 22.45
N VAL A 83 13.49 -25.22 22.77
CA VAL A 83 12.51 -26.17 22.25
C VAL A 83 11.56 -25.44 21.29
N ALA A 84 11.30 -26.04 20.14
CA ALA A 84 10.18 -25.69 19.27
C ALA A 84 9.12 -26.80 19.36
N TYR A 85 7.85 -26.43 19.53
CA TYR A 85 6.74 -27.38 19.75
C TYR A 85 5.52 -26.97 18.92
N GLU A 86 4.94 -27.97 18.23
CA GLU A 86 3.86 -27.78 17.25
C GLU A 86 4.14 -26.70 16.17
N GLY A 87 5.39 -26.55 15.74
CA GLY A 87 5.76 -25.58 14.70
C GLY A 87 5.81 -24.12 15.15
N SER A 88 5.95 -23.86 16.46
CA SER A 88 6.32 -22.55 17.00
C SER A 88 7.64 -22.65 17.76
N ALA A 89 8.48 -21.62 17.70
CA ALA A 89 9.67 -21.48 18.53
C ALA A 89 9.36 -20.70 19.81
N PHE A 90 10.02 -21.04 20.92
CA PHE A 90 9.95 -20.25 22.17
C PHE A 90 11.32 -19.64 22.46
N PRO A 91 11.57 -18.40 22.03
CA PRO A 91 12.72 -17.63 22.46
C PRO A 91 12.87 -17.56 23.99
N ALA A 92 14.09 -17.28 24.43
CA ALA A 92 14.45 -16.85 25.79
C ALA A 92 14.18 -17.80 26.99
N SER A 93 13.80 -19.06 26.79
CA SER A 93 14.00 -20.12 27.81
C SER A 93 15.24 -20.95 27.47
N THR A 94 16.41 -20.33 27.64
CA THR A 94 17.71 -20.90 27.26
C THR A 94 18.24 -21.83 28.37
N PHE A 95 18.02 -23.14 28.23
CA PHE A 95 18.41 -24.09 29.27
C PHE A 95 19.90 -24.43 29.21
N ASN A 96 20.58 -24.32 30.35
CA ASN A 96 21.94 -24.80 30.57
C ASN A 96 21.90 -26.17 31.28
N GLY A 97 22.29 -27.23 30.57
CA GLY A 97 22.31 -28.59 31.12
C GLY A 97 20.97 -29.35 31.06
N SER A 98 20.77 -30.30 31.97
CA SER A 98 19.57 -31.15 32.01
C SER A 98 18.31 -30.34 32.38
N PHE A 99 17.17 -30.67 31.76
CA PHE A 99 15.85 -30.14 32.16
C PHE A 99 14.74 -31.16 31.92
N SER A 100 13.65 -31.08 32.69
CA SER A 100 12.44 -31.86 32.42
C SER A 100 11.44 -31.05 31.59
N LEU A 101 10.99 -31.62 30.47
CA LEU A 101 9.88 -31.10 29.68
C LEU A 101 8.59 -31.78 30.14
N ILE A 102 7.62 -30.99 30.57
CA ILE A 102 6.28 -31.45 30.95
C ILE A 102 5.31 -30.91 29.88
N ALA A 103 4.70 -31.80 29.10
CA ALA A 103 3.87 -31.42 27.95
C ALA A 103 2.88 -32.54 27.59
N LYS A 104 1.91 -32.27 26.70
CA LYS A 104 1.04 -33.34 26.19
C LYS A 104 1.86 -34.35 25.36
N PRO A 105 1.48 -35.65 25.33
CA PRO A 105 2.14 -36.64 24.47
C PRO A 105 2.11 -36.22 23.00
N GLY A 106 3.27 -36.31 22.32
CA GLY A 106 3.43 -35.73 20.98
C GLY A 106 4.88 -35.69 20.51
N THR A 107 5.22 -34.72 19.67
CA THR A 107 6.57 -34.49 19.14
C THR A 107 6.97 -33.03 19.26
N ALA A 108 8.20 -32.77 19.69
CA ALA A 108 8.85 -31.46 19.64
C ALA A 108 10.09 -31.51 18.73
N VAL A 109 10.64 -30.35 18.38
CA VAL A 109 12.01 -30.22 17.86
C VAL A 109 12.86 -29.59 18.94
N LEU A 110 13.89 -30.32 19.37
CA LEU A 110 14.89 -29.80 20.30
C LEU A 110 16.01 -29.15 19.47
N ASN A 111 16.28 -27.88 19.75
CA ASN A 111 17.42 -27.14 19.22
C ASN A 111 18.50 -27.00 20.31
N ALA A 112 19.77 -27.00 19.91
CA ALA A 112 20.89 -26.69 20.79
C ALA A 112 21.85 -25.74 20.10
N THR A 113 22.03 -24.55 20.68
CA THR A 113 23.10 -23.63 20.31
C THR A 113 24.27 -23.77 21.28
N GLY A 114 25.48 -23.48 20.84
CA GLY A 114 26.66 -23.53 21.70
C GLY A 114 27.89 -22.98 20.99
N VAL A 115 28.93 -22.68 21.74
CA VAL A 115 30.24 -22.31 21.19
C VAL A 115 31.31 -23.10 21.94
N SER A 116 32.21 -23.74 21.21
CA SER A 116 33.43 -24.34 21.76
C SER A 116 34.55 -24.26 20.72
N ASP A 117 35.78 -24.02 21.16
CA ASP A 117 36.98 -23.87 20.33
C ASP A 117 36.82 -22.91 19.12
N GLY A 118 36.03 -21.83 19.29
CA GLY A 118 35.74 -20.84 18.25
C GLY A 118 34.72 -21.28 17.19
N VAL A 119 34.13 -22.47 17.33
CA VAL A 119 33.09 -23.00 16.44
C VAL A 119 31.71 -22.83 17.09
N GLY A 120 30.75 -22.26 16.35
CA GLY A 120 29.35 -22.18 16.74
C GLY A 120 28.57 -23.43 16.33
N TYR A 121 27.70 -23.93 17.19
CA TYR A 121 26.90 -25.12 16.95
C TYR A 121 25.42 -24.72 16.89
N LEU A 122 24.67 -25.30 15.95
CA LEU A 122 23.21 -25.20 15.84
C LEU A 122 22.66 -26.58 15.47
N LEU A 123 22.44 -27.40 16.50
CA LEU A 123 21.84 -28.72 16.37
C LEU A 123 20.30 -28.59 16.41
N SER A 124 19.59 -29.42 15.65
CA SER A 124 18.12 -29.47 15.61
C SER A 124 17.67 -30.93 15.40
N LYS A 125 16.85 -31.51 16.28
CA LYS A 125 16.27 -32.84 16.02
C LYS A 125 14.88 -33.04 16.61
N PRO A 126 14.01 -33.84 15.95
CA PRO A 126 12.72 -34.22 16.51
C PRO A 126 12.89 -35.15 17.72
N VAL A 127 12.05 -34.96 18.74
CA VAL A 127 12.02 -35.75 19.97
C VAL A 127 10.58 -36.09 20.36
N SER A 128 10.33 -37.32 20.82
CA SER A 128 8.99 -37.79 21.20
C SER A 128 8.71 -37.57 22.68
N ILE A 129 7.58 -36.92 22.98
CA ILE A 129 7.09 -36.64 24.33
C ILE A 129 6.19 -37.79 24.77
N ALA A 130 6.61 -38.48 25.83
CA ALA A 130 5.89 -39.57 26.48
C ALA A 130 6.31 -39.70 27.95
N ALA A 131 5.48 -40.32 28.79
CA ALA A 131 5.75 -40.46 30.22
C ALA A 131 7.06 -41.24 30.48
N GLY A 132 8.04 -40.59 31.11
CA GLY A 132 9.36 -41.15 31.37
C GLY A 132 10.31 -41.17 30.17
N ALA A 133 9.93 -40.61 29.01
CA ALA A 133 10.82 -40.49 27.86
C ALA A 133 12.05 -39.64 28.22
N THR A 134 13.21 -40.02 27.67
CA THR A 134 14.49 -39.37 27.92
C THR A 134 15.17 -39.04 26.59
N TRP A 135 15.80 -37.87 26.51
CA TRP A 135 16.57 -37.44 25.34
C TRP A 135 17.92 -36.86 25.76
N MET A 136 18.85 -36.81 24.83
CA MET A 136 20.14 -36.12 24.95
C MET A 136 20.70 -35.83 23.55
N PHE A 137 21.65 -34.90 23.46
CA PHE A 137 22.55 -34.81 22.30
C PHE A 137 23.80 -35.65 22.55
N THR A 138 24.35 -36.18 21.45
CA THR A 138 25.42 -37.17 21.39
C THR A 138 26.42 -36.78 20.30
N ASP A 139 27.62 -37.38 20.31
CA ASP A 139 28.63 -37.15 19.26
C ASP A 139 28.11 -37.50 17.84
N GLU A 140 27.16 -38.43 17.72
CA GLU A 140 26.53 -38.79 16.44
C GLU A 140 25.66 -37.64 15.90
N ASP A 141 24.98 -36.88 16.75
CA ASP A 141 24.22 -35.70 16.32
C ASP A 141 25.15 -34.62 15.76
N VAL A 142 26.32 -34.44 16.37
CA VAL A 142 27.35 -33.49 15.91
C VAL A 142 28.00 -33.98 14.61
N ALA A 143 28.30 -35.27 14.51
CA ALA A 143 28.87 -35.89 13.30
C ALA A 143 27.92 -35.79 12.09
N ASN A 144 26.61 -35.76 12.31
CA ASN A 144 25.59 -35.61 11.26
C ASN A 144 25.33 -34.15 10.83
N THR A 145 26.02 -33.16 11.40
CA THR A 145 25.91 -31.75 10.98
C THR A 145 26.47 -31.48 9.58
N ALA A 146 25.94 -30.44 8.94
CA ALA A 146 26.65 -29.70 7.91
C ALA A 146 27.64 -28.71 8.53
N ARG A 147 28.64 -28.33 7.75
CA ARG A 147 29.62 -27.29 8.09
C ARG A 147 29.31 -26.04 7.30
N LEU A 148 29.36 -24.89 7.96
CA LEU A 148 29.29 -23.58 7.34
C LEU A 148 30.45 -22.74 7.88
N SER A 149 31.16 -22.03 7.00
CA SER A 149 32.08 -20.96 7.39
C SER A 149 31.61 -19.65 6.78
N VAL A 150 31.89 -18.53 7.44
CA VAL A 150 31.60 -17.16 6.98
C VAL A 150 32.86 -16.29 7.10
N PRO A 151 32.89 -15.06 6.56
CA PRO A 151 34.09 -14.22 6.61
C PRO A 151 34.59 -13.92 8.03
N SER A 152 35.92 -13.92 8.20
CA SER A 152 36.58 -13.39 9.41
C SER A 152 36.33 -11.89 9.55
N GLY A 153 36.14 -11.40 10.78
CA GLY A 153 35.74 -10.00 11.04
C GLY A 153 34.21 -9.81 11.11
N SER A 154 33.44 -10.89 11.01
CA SER A 154 32.04 -10.92 11.41
C SER A 154 31.89 -10.51 12.87
N GLY A 155 31.17 -9.41 13.14
CA GLY A 155 30.88 -8.94 14.49
C GLY A 155 29.77 -9.76 15.13
N SER A 156 28.65 -9.89 14.41
CA SER A 156 27.53 -10.77 14.76
C SER A 156 27.04 -11.52 13.53
N VAL A 157 26.74 -12.81 13.70
CA VAL A 157 26.23 -13.72 12.67
C VAL A 157 24.92 -14.33 13.15
N ASN A 158 23.84 -14.12 12.40
CA ASN A 158 22.55 -14.74 12.66
C ASN A 158 22.32 -15.88 11.66
N LEU A 159 22.29 -17.12 12.16
CA LEU A 159 21.79 -18.26 11.40
C LEU A 159 20.29 -18.43 11.67
N ILE A 160 19.48 -18.28 10.63
CA ILE A 160 18.01 -18.33 10.69
C ILE A 160 17.55 -19.61 10.01
N LYS A 161 17.01 -20.55 10.81
CA LYS A 161 16.28 -21.73 10.33
C LYS A 161 14.81 -21.60 10.68
N ASN A 162 13.95 -22.39 10.04
CA ASN A 162 12.58 -22.60 10.50
C ASN A 162 12.59 -22.95 12.00
N TYR A 163 11.99 -22.06 12.81
CA TYR A 163 11.86 -22.19 14.26
C TYR A 163 13.18 -22.21 15.06
N ALA A 164 14.27 -21.64 14.52
CA ALA A 164 15.51 -21.40 15.27
C ALA A 164 16.26 -20.17 14.73
N ILE A 165 16.52 -19.18 15.60
CA ILE A 165 17.46 -18.09 15.32
C ILE A 165 18.62 -18.25 16.30
N ALA A 166 19.84 -18.37 15.76
CA ALA A 166 21.06 -18.43 16.55
C ALA A 166 21.95 -17.24 16.17
N MET A 167 22.05 -16.27 17.10
CA MET A 167 23.02 -15.20 17.04
C MET A 167 24.35 -15.69 17.63
N PHE A 168 25.45 -15.47 16.91
CA PHE A 168 26.79 -15.75 17.38
C PHE A 168 27.66 -14.50 17.20
N GLU A 169 28.22 -14.00 18.30
CA GLU A 169 29.20 -12.91 18.29
C GLU A 169 30.60 -13.47 18.05
N GLN A 170 31.37 -12.82 17.17
CA GLN A 170 32.80 -13.13 16.90
C GLN A 170 33.11 -14.56 16.42
N VAL A 171 32.10 -15.37 16.06
CA VAL A 171 32.26 -16.73 15.50
C VAL A 171 32.22 -16.67 13.97
N ASN A 172 33.13 -17.40 13.31
CA ASN A 172 33.17 -17.50 11.84
C ASN A 172 33.10 -18.94 11.28
N GLN A 173 33.08 -19.97 12.14
CA GLN A 173 32.89 -21.36 11.74
C GLN A 173 31.71 -21.99 12.48
N PHE A 174 30.96 -22.83 11.79
CA PHE A 174 29.72 -23.40 12.29
C PHE A 174 29.55 -24.91 12.03
N ARG A 175 28.75 -25.55 12.89
CA ARG A 175 28.21 -26.91 12.75
C ARG A 175 26.70 -26.85 12.89
N ALA A 176 26.01 -26.85 11.75
CA ALA A 176 24.56 -26.66 11.66
C ALA A 176 23.89 -27.95 11.21
N THR A 177 22.72 -28.31 11.77
CA THR A 177 21.97 -29.45 11.24
C THR A 177 21.51 -29.18 9.82
N LYS A 178 21.55 -30.20 8.95
CA LYS A 178 21.23 -30.06 7.52
C LYS A 178 19.85 -29.44 7.25
N GLY A 179 19.70 -28.73 6.13
CA GLY A 179 18.48 -28.02 5.71
C GLY A 179 18.74 -26.56 5.30
N SER A 180 17.66 -25.84 5.00
CA SER A 180 17.68 -24.45 4.49
C SER A 180 17.91 -23.42 5.60
N TYR A 181 18.69 -22.37 5.30
CA TYR A 181 19.02 -21.27 6.21
C TYR A 181 19.00 -19.90 5.51
N GLY A 182 18.43 -18.89 6.16
CA GLY A 182 18.74 -17.49 5.89
C GLY A 182 19.90 -17.03 6.78
N ILE A 183 20.77 -16.16 6.28
CA ILE A 183 21.96 -15.71 7.02
C ILE A 183 22.04 -14.18 6.97
N ILE A 184 22.08 -13.54 8.14
CA ILE A 184 22.31 -12.10 8.30
C ILE A 184 23.65 -11.91 9.02
N LEU A 185 24.46 -11.00 8.50
CA LEU A 185 25.84 -10.76 8.92
C LEU A 185 26.05 -9.26 9.18
N GLN A 186 26.46 -8.93 10.40
CA GLN A 186 26.92 -7.60 10.77
C GLN A 186 28.44 -7.56 10.81
N THR A 187 29.05 -6.66 10.03
CA THR A 187 30.49 -6.36 10.07
C THR A 187 30.72 -4.99 10.67
N ILE A 188 31.72 -4.86 11.54
CA ILE A 188 32.18 -3.58 12.10
C ILE A 188 33.60 -3.34 11.59
N ASP A 189 33.84 -2.18 10.97
CA ASP A 189 35.18 -1.83 10.47
C ASP A 189 36.10 -1.24 11.55
N ALA A 190 37.35 -0.96 11.19
CA ALA A 190 38.36 -0.40 12.11
C ALA A 190 38.06 1.06 12.54
N GLN A 191 37.10 1.71 11.90
CA GLN A 191 36.63 3.06 12.18
C GLN A 191 35.34 3.05 13.03
N GLY A 192 34.72 1.87 13.21
CA GLY A 192 33.52 1.67 14.02
C GLY A 192 32.21 1.72 13.24
N TYR A 193 32.24 1.82 11.91
CA TYR A 193 31.03 1.80 11.09
C TYR A 193 30.45 0.38 11.03
N THR A 194 29.13 0.29 11.15
CA THR A 194 28.39 -0.97 10.98
C THR A 194 27.92 -1.10 9.54
N SER A 195 28.23 -2.23 8.89
CA SER A 195 27.61 -2.62 7.62
C SER A 195 26.75 -3.87 7.81
N ASN A 196 25.51 -3.81 7.30
CA ASN A 196 24.54 -4.90 7.42
C ASN A 196 24.42 -5.65 6.09
N TRP A 197 24.58 -6.96 6.16
CA TRP A 197 24.61 -7.87 5.01
C TRP A 197 23.60 -9.01 5.19
N TYR A 198 23.03 -9.50 4.09
CA TYR A 198 22.26 -10.74 4.06
C TYR A 198 22.67 -11.63 2.89
N SER A 199 22.54 -12.95 3.03
CA SER A 199 22.64 -13.89 1.90
C SER A 199 21.26 -14.27 1.38
N ASP A 200 21.19 -14.73 0.13
CA ASP A 200 20.05 -15.52 -0.34
C ASP A 200 19.91 -16.82 0.52
N THR A 201 18.77 -17.51 0.44
CA THR A 201 18.54 -18.73 1.25
C THR A 201 19.44 -19.88 0.80
N LEU A 202 20.10 -20.55 1.76
CA LEU A 202 21.15 -21.54 1.54
C LEU A 202 20.76 -22.93 2.07
N ASP A 203 20.79 -23.95 1.21
CA ASP A 203 20.60 -25.36 1.61
C ASP A 203 21.91 -26.02 2.08
N LEU A 204 22.10 -26.08 3.41
CA LEU A 204 23.23 -26.76 4.02
C LEU A 204 23.04 -28.29 4.02
N THR A 205 23.75 -28.98 3.14
CA THR A 205 23.72 -30.46 3.04
C THR A 205 25.02 -31.15 3.44
N THR A 206 26.17 -30.49 3.25
CA THR A 206 27.52 -31.03 3.51
C THR A 206 28.46 -29.98 4.10
N GLU A 207 29.39 -29.40 3.34
CA GLU A 207 30.29 -28.32 3.79
C GLU A 207 30.17 -27.14 2.83
N HIS A 208 29.99 -25.94 3.38
CA HIS A 208 29.82 -24.69 2.64
C HIS A 208 30.67 -23.58 3.26
N THR A 209 31.09 -22.60 2.46
CA THR A 209 31.84 -21.43 2.93
C THR A 209 31.35 -20.22 2.18
N LEU A 210 30.73 -19.28 2.91
CA LEU A 210 30.35 -17.98 2.40
C LEU A 210 31.53 -17.01 2.49
N SER A 211 31.61 -16.13 1.50
CA SER A 211 32.73 -15.25 1.24
C SER A 211 32.26 -13.84 0.94
N PHE A 212 33.02 -12.86 1.44
CA PHE A 212 33.04 -11.55 0.78
C PHE A 212 34.00 -11.64 -0.40
N GLY A 213 33.58 -11.12 -1.54
CA GLY A 213 34.39 -11.02 -2.74
C GLY A 213 35.05 -9.66 -2.85
N SER A 214 34.97 -9.07 -4.04
CA SER A 214 34.98 -7.61 -4.17
C SER A 214 33.53 -7.12 -4.21
N PRO A 215 33.21 -5.96 -3.60
CA PRO A 215 31.89 -5.37 -3.73
C PRO A 215 31.63 -4.91 -5.18
N VAL A 216 30.46 -5.25 -5.72
CA VAL A 216 30.03 -4.95 -7.09
C VAL A 216 28.67 -4.24 -7.04
N LEU A 217 28.61 -3.07 -7.65
CA LEU A 217 27.37 -2.33 -7.89
C LEU A 217 26.70 -2.89 -9.15
N SER A 218 25.48 -3.39 -8.99
CA SER A 218 24.63 -3.90 -10.05
C SER A 218 23.46 -2.95 -10.30
N LEU A 219 23.12 -2.77 -11.58
CA LEU A 219 21.97 -1.99 -12.04
C LEU A 219 20.83 -2.98 -12.33
N LEU A 220 19.75 -2.92 -11.57
CA LEU A 220 18.61 -3.84 -11.73
C LEU A 220 17.69 -3.38 -12.86
N THR A 221 17.42 -2.07 -12.92
CA THR A 221 16.59 -1.43 -13.95
C THR A 221 17.12 -0.01 -14.22
N ALA A 222 16.88 0.49 -15.44
CA ALA A 222 17.04 1.90 -15.77
C ALA A 222 16.03 2.32 -16.85
N ASN A 223 15.46 3.52 -16.74
CA ASN A 223 14.54 4.11 -17.70
C ASN A 223 14.99 5.54 -18.03
N THR A 224 14.94 5.92 -19.30
CA THR A 224 15.53 7.19 -19.79
C THR A 224 14.65 7.89 -20.81
N SER A 225 14.54 9.21 -20.70
CA SER A 225 13.95 10.09 -21.72
C SER A 225 14.88 11.28 -21.98
N ASP A 226 14.45 12.20 -22.86
CA ASP A 226 15.13 13.49 -23.06
C ASP A 226 15.18 14.38 -21.80
N SER A 227 14.36 14.11 -20.79
CA SER A 227 14.10 14.96 -19.63
C SER A 227 14.19 14.25 -18.27
N ARG A 228 14.36 12.93 -18.22
CA ARG A 228 14.41 12.17 -16.97
C ARG A 228 15.28 10.92 -17.09
N PHE A 229 15.95 10.57 -15.99
CA PHE A 229 16.64 9.30 -15.80
C PHE A 229 16.18 8.68 -14.48
N THR A 230 15.75 7.42 -14.48
CA THR A 230 15.49 6.66 -13.25
C THR A 230 16.21 5.32 -13.27
N ALA A 231 16.61 4.80 -12.10
CA ALA A 231 17.29 3.51 -11.97
C ALA A 231 17.11 2.90 -10.57
N SER A 232 17.18 1.57 -10.48
CA SER A 232 17.23 0.82 -9.20
C SER A 232 18.51 0.00 -9.11
N LEU A 233 19.09 -0.06 -7.90
CA LEU A 233 20.47 -0.51 -7.65
C LEU A 233 20.55 -1.63 -6.61
N GLN A 234 21.63 -2.41 -6.67
CA GLN A 234 21.97 -3.47 -5.72
C GLN A 234 23.48 -3.49 -5.52
N ILE A 235 23.97 -3.66 -4.28
CA ILE A 235 25.39 -3.94 -4.00
C ILE A 235 25.51 -5.36 -3.48
N ARG A 236 26.20 -6.21 -4.24
CA ARG A 236 26.61 -7.56 -3.81
C ARG A 236 28.10 -7.58 -3.50
N ASN A 237 28.51 -8.41 -2.55
CA ASN A 237 29.90 -8.59 -2.14
C ASN A 237 30.15 -10.08 -1.88
N GLY A 238 30.55 -10.81 -2.92
CA GLY A 238 30.53 -12.28 -2.88
C GLY A 238 29.10 -12.79 -2.69
N ASP A 239 28.89 -13.62 -1.68
CA ASP A 239 27.63 -14.32 -1.42
C ASP A 239 26.57 -13.46 -0.68
N PHE A 240 26.90 -12.19 -0.40
CA PHE A 240 26.09 -11.27 0.40
C PHE A 240 25.61 -10.04 -0.37
N GLN A 241 24.45 -9.49 0.00
CA GLN A 241 23.94 -8.18 -0.42
C GLN A 241 23.97 -7.18 0.75
N LEU A 242 24.37 -5.94 0.46
CA LEU A 242 24.36 -4.81 1.39
C LEU A 242 22.95 -4.23 1.54
N THR A 243 22.52 -3.94 2.77
CA THR A 243 21.26 -3.21 3.05
C THR A 243 21.49 -1.79 3.58
N GLY A 244 22.56 -1.57 4.35
CA GLY A 244 22.90 -0.24 4.87
C GLY A 244 24.27 -0.19 5.55
N VAL A 245 24.81 1.03 5.64
CA VAL A 245 26.02 1.35 6.39
C VAL A 245 25.71 2.50 7.35
N TYR A 246 26.07 2.36 8.62
CA TYR A 246 25.60 3.22 9.71
C TYR A 246 26.75 3.69 10.60
N SER A 247 26.63 4.93 11.09
CA SER A 247 27.38 5.44 12.24
C SER A 247 26.99 4.68 13.52
N ARG A 248 27.89 4.71 14.51
CA ARG A 248 27.68 4.05 15.81
C ARG A 248 27.01 4.94 16.86
N GLU A 249 26.90 6.24 16.60
CA GLU A 249 26.41 7.26 17.53
C GLU A 249 24.97 7.68 17.14
N ASP A 250 24.03 7.41 18.06
CA ASP A 250 22.65 7.88 18.28
C ASP A 250 21.65 8.13 17.12
N ASP A 251 22.07 8.53 15.92
CA ASP A 251 21.21 8.77 14.75
C ASP A 251 21.56 7.77 13.61
N PRO A 252 20.68 6.79 13.30
CA PRO A 252 20.93 5.72 12.33
C PRO A 252 20.77 6.17 10.87
N THR A 253 21.33 7.33 10.51
CA THR A 253 21.42 7.79 9.12
C THR A 253 22.24 6.81 8.28
N ASN A 254 21.73 6.49 7.08
CA ASN A 254 22.43 5.61 6.16
C ASN A 254 23.53 6.41 5.44
N LEU A 255 24.78 5.96 5.60
CA LEU A 255 25.98 6.65 5.12
C LEU A 255 26.34 6.31 3.66
N ILE A 256 25.51 5.50 2.98
CA ILE A 256 25.66 5.19 1.56
C ILE A 256 25.17 6.38 0.72
N GLN A 257 26.07 6.96 -0.07
CA GLN A 257 25.78 8.09 -0.96
C GLN A 257 25.75 7.65 -2.43
N ASN A 258 24.79 8.16 -3.20
CA ASN A 258 24.67 7.93 -4.64
C ASN A 258 24.87 9.21 -5.46
N GLY A 259 25.50 9.09 -6.63
CA GLY A 259 25.61 10.16 -7.63
C GLY A 259 25.46 9.63 -9.06
N LEU A 260 24.94 10.48 -9.95
CA LEU A 260 24.71 10.20 -11.36
C LEU A 260 25.39 11.25 -12.23
N ARG A 261 26.34 10.81 -13.06
CA ARG A 261 26.90 11.60 -14.15
C ARG A 261 26.37 11.07 -15.48
N ILE A 262 26.02 11.95 -16.42
CA ILE A 262 25.68 11.59 -17.80
C ILE A 262 26.65 12.31 -18.74
N THR A 263 27.26 11.56 -19.66
CA THR A 263 28.10 12.08 -20.74
C THR A 263 27.46 11.79 -22.10
N ASN A 264 27.70 12.66 -23.08
CA ASN A 264 27.35 12.41 -24.48
C ASN A 264 28.45 11.62 -25.21
N ALA A 265 28.25 11.32 -26.50
CA ALA A 265 29.22 10.63 -27.35
C ALA A 265 30.61 11.29 -27.44
N ASP A 266 30.70 12.63 -27.27
CA ASP A 266 31.98 13.36 -27.24
C ASP A 266 32.70 13.26 -25.88
N ASN A 267 32.15 12.50 -24.92
CA ASN A 267 32.54 12.42 -23.51
C ASN A 267 32.33 13.75 -22.73
N LYS A 268 31.54 14.68 -23.27
CA LYS A 268 31.16 15.91 -22.55
C LYS A 268 30.09 15.57 -21.50
N VAL A 269 30.33 15.97 -20.25
CA VAL A 269 29.32 15.89 -19.19
C VAL A 269 28.13 16.81 -19.52
N VAL A 270 26.93 16.25 -19.52
CA VAL A 270 25.66 16.96 -19.78
C VAL A 270 24.75 16.99 -18.54
N TYR A 271 24.97 16.08 -17.58
CA TYR A 271 24.31 16.08 -16.28
C TYR A 271 25.27 15.53 -15.22
N ASP A 272 25.20 16.07 -13.99
CA ASP A 272 26.04 15.65 -12.86
C ASP A 272 25.28 15.95 -11.55
N SER A 273 24.85 14.93 -10.80
CA SER A 273 24.15 15.11 -9.53
C SER A 273 25.13 15.18 -8.34
N ARG A 274 24.79 15.96 -7.33
CA ARG A 274 25.49 15.92 -6.04
C ARG A 274 25.12 14.64 -5.28
N PRO A 275 26.03 14.09 -4.44
CA PRO A 275 25.74 12.89 -3.67
C PRO A 275 24.52 13.05 -2.75
N GLN A 276 23.65 12.03 -2.71
CA GLN A 276 22.49 11.97 -1.80
C GLN A 276 22.46 10.65 -1.01
N SER A 277 22.07 10.73 0.27
CA SER A 277 22.10 9.64 1.25
C SER A 277 20.79 8.84 1.37
N ASN A 278 19.64 9.52 1.32
CA ASN A 278 18.41 8.96 1.89
C ASN A 278 17.68 7.93 1.01
N GLU A 279 18.01 7.83 -0.28
CA GLU A 279 17.37 6.91 -1.24
C GLU A 279 18.39 6.13 -2.09
N TRP A 280 19.55 5.75 -1.55
CA TRP A 280 20.68 5.20 -2.33
C TRP A 280 20.37 4.00 -3.26
N LEU A 281 19.30 3.24 -3.00
CA LEU A 281 18.83 2.13 -3.82
C LEU A 281 18.10 2.57 -5.11
N ASN A 282 17.59 3.81 -5.18
CA ASN A 282 16.78 4.30 -6.29
C ASN A 282 17.21 5.71 -6.71
N ILE A 283 17.56 5.88 -7.98
CA ILE A 283 17.92 7.17 -8.57
C ILE A 283 16.71 7.72 -9.34
N ASN A 284 16.40 8.99 -9.14
CA ASN A 284 15.34 9.71 -9.82
C ASN A 284 15.80 11.14 -10.19
N ALA A 285 16.38 11.29 -11.37
CA ALA A 285 16.99 12.53 -11.84
C ALA A 285 16.14 13.21 -12.93
N SER A 286 15.82 14.49 -12.73
CA SER A 286 15.25 15.36 -13.77
C SER A 286 16.38 16.05 -14.54
N LEU A 287 16.33 15.98 -15.88
CA LEU A 287 17.38 16.48 -16.76
C LEU A 287 16.99 17.85 -17.31
N SER A 288 17.75 18.88 -16.92
CA SER A 288 17.59 20.25 -17.38
C SER A 288 18.98 20.88 -17.62
N PRO A 289 19.32 21.32 -18.85
CA PRO A 289 18.50 21.24 -20.07
C PRO A 289 18.21 19.79 -20.50
N LYS A 290 17.24 19.62 -21.40
CA LYS A 290 16.94 18.35 -22.05
C LYS A 290 18.15 17.82 -22.83
N LEU A 291 18.25 16.51 -22.92
CA LEU A 291 19.16 15.82 -23.84
C LEU A 291 18.67 15.97 -25.30
N THR A 292 19.61 16.01 -26.23
CA THR A 292 19.35 16.00 -27.69
C THR A 292 19.42 14.57 -28.22
N THR A 293 19.16 14.34 -29.51
CA THR A 293 19.56 13.08 -30.17
C THR A 293 21.04 12.79 -29.92
N GLY A 294 21.36 11.55 -29.57
CA GLY A 294 22.73 11.10 -29.37
C GLY A 294 22.82 9.78 -28.61
N LEU A 295 24.01 9.18 -28.63
CA LEU A 295 24.38 8.15 -27.67
C LEU A 295 24.89 8.82 -26.38
N TYR A 296 24.41 8.34 -25.24
CA TYR A 296 24.77 8.80 -23.91
C TYR A 296 25.26 7.65 -23.05
N LYS A 297 26.12 7.97 -22.08
CA LYS A 297 26.57 7.07 -21.03
C LYS A 297 26.18 7.68 -19.68
N ALA A 298 25.27 7.03 -18.98
CA ALA A 298 25.06 7.23 -17.56
C ALA A 298 26.16 6.47 -16.78
N GLU A 299 26.74 7.14 -15.80
CA GLU A 299 27.77 6.65 -14.91
C GLU A 299 27.25 6.88 -13.48
N ILE A 300 26.73 5.81 -12.89
CA ILE A 300 26.18 5.81 -11.54
C ILE A 300 27.28 5.39 -10.59
N THR A 301 27.51 6.18 -9.55
CA THR A 301 28.56 5.95 -8.56
C THR A 301 27.98 5.89 -7.15
N ILE A 302 28.42 4.91 -6.36
CA ILE A 302 28.08 4.74 -4.94
C ILE A 302 29.34 4.80 -4.09
N SER A 303 29.29 5.54 -2.98
CA SER A 303 30.36 5.61 -1.98
C SER A 303 29.82 5.50 -0.56
N TYR A 304 30.51 4.77 0.30
CA TYR A 304 30.21 4.60 1.73
C TYR A 304 31.51 4.40 2.54
N PRO A 305 31.52 4.60 3.86
CA PRO A 305 32.70 4.35 4.70
C PRO A 305 33.22 2.91 4.61
N GLY A 306 34.53 2.70 4.70
CA GLY A 306 35.17 1.40 4.54
C GLY A 306 35.41 0.96 3.08
N LEU A 307 34.80 1.63 2.10
CA LEU A 307 35.00 1.36 0.67
C LEU A 307 36.27 2.06 0.13
N ALA A 308 37.21 1.30 -0.45
CA ALA A 308 38.52 1.82 -0.88
C ALA A 308 38.48 2.75 -2.12
N GLN A 309 37.54 2.52 -3.05
CA GLN A 309 37.20 3.41 -4.17
C GLN A 309 35.70 3.30 -4.46
N PRO A 310 35.01 4.39 -4.83
CA PRO A 310 33.58 4.36 -5.15
C PRO A 310 33.25 3.27 -6.19
N LEU A 311 32.13 2.57 -5.97
CA LEU A 311 31.62 1.59 -6.93
C LEU A 311 30.94 2.31 -8.08
N THR A 312 31.24 1.95 -9.33
CA THR A 312 30.64 2.57 -10.51
C THR A 312 29.99 1.51 -11.40
N VAL A 313 28.75 1.77 -11.82
CA VAL A 313 28.05 1.00 -12.86
C VAL A 313 27.65 1.95 -14.00
N THR A 314 27.76 1.48 -15.24
CA THR A 314 27.57 2.32 -16.42
C THR A 314 26.49 1.77 -17.33
N ASN A 315 25.51 2.61 -17.69
CA ASN A 315 24.47 2.29 -18.66
C ASN A 315 24.62 3.17 -19.91
N THR A 316 24.71 2.56 -21.09
CA THR A 316 24.69 3.27 -22.37
C THR A 316 23.26 3.28 -22.93
N PHE A 317 22.71 4.47 -23.14
CA PHE A 317 21.36 4.66 -23.66
C PHE A 317 21.39 5.64 -24.84
N ARG A 318 20.47 5.49 -25.79
CA ARG A 318 20.31 6.43 -26.91
C ARG A 318 19.10 7.32 -26.62
N VAL A 319 19.25 8.62 -26.87
CA VAL A 319 18.12 9.53 -27.02
C VAL A 319 17.98 9.74 -28.53
N GLU A 320 16.78 9.56 -29.04
CA GLU A 320 16.49 9.60 -30.48
C GLU A 320 15.22 10.42 -30.69
N HIS A 321 15.37 11.59 -31.31
CA HIS A 321 14.28 12.37 -31.89
C HIS A 321 13.72 11.64 -33.13
N ALA A 322 12.49 11.98 -33.51
CA ALA A 322 11.67 11.30 -34.53
C ALA A 322 12.36 11.07 -35.89
N GLU A 323 13.30 11.95 -36.24
CA GLU A 323 13.97 12.01 -37.54
C GLU A 323 14.91 10.81 -37.81
N ASP A 324 15.50 10.21 -36.78
CA ASP A 324 16.62 9.25 -36.90
C ASP A 324 16.18 7.79 -37.18
N TYR A 325 14.87 7.51 -37.19
CA TYR A 325 14.33 6.14 -37.00
C TYR A 325 13.39 5.60 -38.09
N ALA A 326 13.20 6.33 -39.20
CA ALA A 326 12.12 6.11 -40.17
C ALA A 326 12.00 4.69 -40.78
N ASP A 327 13.09 3.91 -40.83
CA ASP A 327 13.11 2.54 -41.37
C ASP A 327 12.93 1.43 -40.30
N LYS A 328 12.80 1.78 -39.02
CA LYS A 328 12.85 0.84 -37.86
C LYS A 328 11.58 0.81 -37.00
N GLY A 329 10.50 1.42 -37.48
CA GLY A 329 9.20 1.42 -36.84
C GLY A 329 8.13 1.93 -37.78
N ILE A 330 6.90 2.07 -37.27
CA ILE A 330 5.84 2.76 -37.99
C ILE A 330 6.17 4.26 -37.95
N TYR A 331 6.47 4.85 -39.09
CA TYR A 331 6.58 6.30 -39.19
C TYR A 331 5.17 6.91 -39.19
N VAL A 332 4.87 7.78 -38.23
CA VAL A 332 3.56 8.43 -38.07
C VAL A 332 3.75 9.92 -38.34
N THR A 333 2.99 10.46 -39.30
CA THR A 333 2.98 11.90 -39.60
C THR A 333 1.57 12.46 -39.57
N ALA A 334 1.35 13.52 -38.79
CA ALA A 334 0.07 14.18 -38.57
C ALA A 334 0.10 15.68 -38.87
N GLU A 335 -1.00 16.17 -39.45
CA GLU A 335 -1.23 17.59 -39.74
C GLU A 335 -2.30 18.19 -38.82
N ASN A 336 -2.28 19.50 -38.61
CA ASN A 336 -3.41 20.22 -38.03
C ASN A 336 -4.45 20.62 -39.10
N GLU A 337 -5.51 21.30 -38.69
CA GLU A 337 -6.66 21.66 -39.53
C GLU A 337 -6.39 22.77 -40.58
N LYS A 338 -5.10 23.03 -40.87
CA LYS A 338 -4.60 23.92 -41.94
C LYS A 338 -3.53 23.24 -42.82
N GLY A 339 -3.31 21.93 -42.70
CA GLY A 339 -2.26 21.23 -43.44
C GLY A 339 -0.85 21.69 -43.05
N LYS A 340 -0.66 22.02 -41.76
CA LYS A 340 0.66 22.25 -41.16
C LYS A 340 0.99 21.10 -40.22
N PRO A 341 2.27 20.75 -40.01
CA PRO A 341 2.62 19.64 -39.13
C PRO A 341 2.09 19.87 -37.71
N LEU A 342 1.58 18.81 -37.07
CA LEU A 342 0.85 18.91 -35.80
C LEU A 342 1.78 19.28 -34.63
N THR A 343 1.63 20.51 -34.13
CA THR A 343 2.36 21.02 -32.96
C THR A 343 1.75 20.56 -31.64
N GLY A 344 2.56 20.50 -30.59
CA GLY A 344 2.14 20.04 -29.26
C GLY A 344 1.77 18.56 -29.17
N GLY A 345 1.83 17.82 -30.29
CA GLY A 345 1.22 16.52 -30.42
C GLY A 345 1.85 15.41 -29.60
N THR A 346 1.05 14.37 -29.34
CA THR A 346 1.44 13.09 -28.72
C THR A 346 0.79 11.94 -29.47
N ALA A 347 1.57 10.94 -29.87
CA ALA A 347 1.08 9.65 -30.36
C ALA A 347 1.06 8.65 -29.20
N THR A 348 0.00 7.87 -29.06
CA THR A 348 -0.12 6.80 -28.07
C THR A 348 -0.49 5.51 -28.78
N LEU A 349 0.27 4.45 -28.52
CA LEU A 349 0.01 3.11 -29.03
C LEU A 349 -0.77 2.33 -27.98
N TYR A 350 -1.97 1.89 -28.37
CA TYR A 350 -2.79 0.96 -27.61
C TYR A 350 -2.72 -0.43 -28.27
N ARG A 351 -2.77 -1.49 -27.46
CA ARG A 351 -2.87 -2.89 -27.89
C ARG A 351 -4.17 -3.47 -27.36
N THR A 352 -4.99 -4.01 -28.24
CA THR A 352 -6.16 -4.81 -27.85
C THR A 352 -5.69 -6.22 -27.51
N GLN A 353 -5.99 -6.68 -26.30
CA GLN A 353 -5.75 -8.08 -25.93
C GLN A 353 -6.84 -8.98 -26.56
N PRO A 354 -6.49 -10.15 -27.13
CA PRO A 354 -7.49 -11.11 -27.59
C PRO A 354 -8.47 -11.45 -26.46
N PRO A 355 -9.78 -11.60 -26.75
CA PRO A 355 -10.79 -11.78 -25.73
C PRO A 355 -10.53 -13.02 -24.88
N TYR A 356 -10.29 -12.80 -23.60
CA TYR A 356 -10.08 -13.86 -22.62
C TYR A 356 -11.38 -14.16 -21.85
N ILE A 357 -11.39 -15.27 -21.12
CA ILE A 357 -12.43 -15.61 -20.16
C ILE A 357 -11.70 -15.72 -18.82
N ASP A 358 -12.12 -14.93 -17.86
CA ASP A 358 -11.67 -15.02 -16.47
C ASP A 358 -12.63 -15.92 -15.69
N ASP A 359 -12.12 -16.68 -14.72
CA ASP A 359 -12.94 -17.51 -13.82
C ASP A 359 -13.89 -16.63 -12.97
N ALA A 360 -13.56 -15.35 -12.79
CA ALA A 360 -14.42 -14.36 -12.11
C ALA A 360 -15.56 -13.79 -12.98
N ASN A 361 -15.52 -13.94 -14.32
CA ASN A 361 -16.44 -13.27 -15.26
C ASN A 361 -17.21 -14.30 -16.11
N GLU A 362 -18.26 -14.90 -15.54
CA GLU A 362 -19.08 -16.01 -16.07
C GLU A 362 -19.33 -16.04 -17.60
N GLY A 363 -18.34 -16.50 -18.37
CA GLY A 363 -18.40 -16.59 -19.83
C GLY A 363 -18.43 -15.25 -20.59
N ILE A 364 -18.25 -14.11 -19.92
CA ILE A 364 -18.21 -12.79 -20.56
C ILE A 364 -16.83 -12.56 -21.16
N LYS A 365 -16.78 -12.32 -22.48
CA LYS A 365 -15.55 -11.94 -23.18
C LYS A 365 -15.27 -10.46 -22.98
N ALA A 366 -14.27 -10.14 -22.16
CA ALA A 366 -13.72 -8.80 -22.07
C ALA A 366 -12.61 -8.59 -23.13
N ASN A 367 -12.65 -7.46 -23.83
CA ASN A 367 -11.50 -6.93 -24.58
C ASN A 367 -10.84 -5.87 -23.69
N GLU A 368 -9.54 -6.02 -23.39
CA GLU A 368 -8.80 -4.97 -22.65
C GLU A 368 -7.83 -4.23 -23.58
N THR A 369 -7.96 -2.90 -23.56
CA THR A 369 -7.16 -1.95 -24.33
C THR A 369 -6.02 -1.42 -23.47
N TYR A 370 -4.81 -1.93 -23.67
CA TYR A 370 -3.64 -1.52 -22.89
C TYR A 370 -2.80 -0.47 -23.62
N ARG A 371 -2.46 0.62 -22.94
CA ARG A 371 -1.44 1.57 -23.42
C ARG A 371 -0.05 0.92 -23.37
N VAL A 372 0.57 0.74 -24.53
CA VAL A 372 1.91 0.15 -24.69
C VAL A 372 3.00 1.21 -24.56
N GLY A 373 2.78 2.38 -25.15
CA GLY A 373 3.74 3.47 -25.16
C GLY A 373 3.10 4.78 -25.60
N SER A 374 3.81 5.88 -25.42
CA SER A 374 3.36 7.21 -25.83
C SER A 374 4.57 8.11 -26.06
N TRP A 375 4.55 8.86 -27.15
CA TRP A 375 5.69 9.61 -27.67
C TRP A 375 5.21 10.98 -28.15
N ARG A 376 6.01 12.01 -27.90
CA ARG A 376 5.73 13.37 -28.38
C ARG A 376 5.99 13.46 -29.89
N LEU A 377 5.17 14.21 -30.61
CA LEU A 377 5.43 14.57 -32.01
C LEU A 377 6.42 15.72 -32.08
N GLU A 378 7.37 15.61 -32.99
CA GLU A 378 8.38 16.61 -33.33
C GLU A 378 8.12 17.02 -34.78
N ASP A 379 7.82 18.31 -35.00
CA ASP A 379 7.33 18.86 -36.27
C ASP A 379 6.28 17.96 -36.98
N GLY A 380 5.26 17.55 -36.22
CA GLY A 380 4.15 16.72 -36.70
C GLY A 380 4.50 15.26 -37.00
N ALA A 381 5.69 14.79 -36.65
CA ALA A 381 6.17 13.44 -36.95
C ALA A 381 6.65 12.69 -35.69
N ILE A 382 6.58 11.36 -35.74
CA ILE A 382 7.17 10.44 -34.76
C ILE A 382 7.38 9.06 -35.39
N VAL A 383 8.25 8.23 -34.83
CA VAL A 383 8.34 6.80 -35.17
C VAL A 383 7.95 5.97 -33.95
N ILE A 384 7.09 4.98 -34.15
CA ILE A 384 6.73 3.98 -33.13
C ILE A 384 7.60 2.73 -33.39
N PRO A 385 8.63 2.43 -32.56
CA PRO A 385 9.58 1.36 -32.84
C PRO A 385 8.91 -0.03 -32.91
N TYR A 386 9.34 -0.87 -33.88
CA TYR A 386 8.77 -2.21 -34.06
C TYR A 386 8.87 -3.11 -32.83
N ASP A 387 9.77 -2.85 -31.89
CA ASP A 387 9.92 -3.67 -30.68
C ASP A 387 8.72 -3.54 -29.71
N ASN A 388 7.91 -2.49 -29.84
CA ASN A 388 6.63 -2.34 -29.14
C ASN A 388 5.47 -3.12 -29.82
N LEU A 389 5.68 -3.56 -31.06
CA LEU A 389 4.67 -4.12 -31.96
C LEU A 389 4.89 -5.64 -32.12
N MET A 390 4.40 -6.43 -31.17
CA MET A 390 4.47 -7.89 -31.21
C MET A 390 3.68 -8.44 -32.40
N LYS A 391 4.23 -9.42 -33.12
CA LYS A 391 3.56 -10.03 -34.27
C LYS A 391 2.38 -10.88 -33.79
N GLY A 392 1.19 -10.69 -34.39
CA GLY A 392 -0.03 -11.41 -34.05
C GLY A 392 -0.92 -10.72 -32.99
N PHE A 393 -0.66 -9.45 -32.69
CA PHE A 393 -1.56 -8.58 -31.91
C PHE A 393 -2.04 -7.42 -32.77
N ASP A 394 -3.26 -6.97 -32.50
CA ASP A 394 -3.85 -5.78 -33.11
C ASP A 394 -3.59 -4.55 -32.24
N TYR A 395 -3.36 -3.41 -32.89
CA TYR A 395 -2.98 -2.15 -32.25
C TYR A 395 -3.77 -0.97 -32.80
N GLU A 396 -4.01 0.04 -31.98
CA GLU A 396 -4.57 1.34 -32.39
C GLU A 396 -3.54 2.45 -32.07
N VAL A 397 -3.21 3.27 -33.08
CA VAL A 397 -2.42 4.48 -32.91
C VAL A 397 -3.38 5.67 -32.81
N VAL A 398 -3.41 6.32 -31.65
CA VAL A 398 -4.16 7.55 -31.42
C VAL A 398 -3.18 8.72 -31.35
N VAL A 399 -3.41 9.76 -32.15
CA VAL A 399 -2.60 10.98 -32.16
C VAL A 399 -3.47 12.17 -31.76
N SER A 400 -3.07 12.90 -30.73
CA SER A 400 -3.72 14.15 -30.29
C SER A 400 -2.72 15.31 -30.28
N GLY A 401 -3.15 16.53 -30.63
CA GLY A 401 -2.29 17.72 -30.64
C GLY A 401 -3.06 19.03 -30.88
N ASP A 402 -2.37 20.16 -31.03
CA ASP A 402 -2.98 21.49 -31.09
C ASP A 402 -3.49 21.87 -32.49
N THR A 403 -4.61 22.61 -32.56
CA THR A 403 -5.02 23.34 -33.78
C THR A 403 -4.04 24.46 -34.14
N SER A 404 -4.16 25.00 -35.36
CA SER A 404 -3.42 26.19 -35.79
C SER A 404 -3.70 27.47 -34.97
N LYS A 405 -4.67 27.45 -34.04
CA LYS A 405 -4.96 28.53 -33.10
C LYS A 405 -4.29 28.35 -31.73
N GLY A 406 -3.65 27.20 -31.46
CA GLY A 406 -3.14 26.84 -30.14
C GLY A 406 -4.23 26.69 -29.08
N ARG A 407 -5.44 26.27 -29.50
CA ARG A 407 -6.62 26.09 -28.64
C ARG A 407 -7.49 24.96 -29.14
N SER A 408 -7.82 24.04 -28.23
CA SER A 408 -8.52 22.79 -28.52
C SER A 408 -7.80 21.95 -29.59
N GLY A 409 -8.12 20.65 -29.64
CA GLY A 409 -7.22 19.72 -30.32
C GLY A 409 -7.72 19.13 -31.62
N VAL A 410 -6.72 18.55 -32.29
CA VAL A 410 -6.81 17.66 -33.42
C VAL A 410 -6.62 16.23 -32.90
N LEU A 411 -7.49 15.31 -33.28
CA LEU A 411 -7.48 13.90 -32.90
C LEU A 411 -7.53 13.02 -34.15
N TYR A 412 -6.63 12.05 -34.25
CA TYR A 412 -6.61 11.03 -35.29
C TYR A 412 -6.54 9.64 -34.68
N THR A 413 -7.09 8.65 -35.38
CA THR A 413 -6.96 7.23 -35.00
C THR A 413 -6.78 6.35 -36.24
N ALA A 414 -5.86 5.39 -36.14
CA ALA A 414 -5.73 4.32 -37.13
C ALA A 414 -5.30 3.01 -36.46
N SER A 415 -5.96 1.93 -36.84
CA SER A 415 -5.53 0.57 -36.50
C SER A 415 -4.27 0.22 -37.29
N VAL A 416 -3.31 -0.45 -36.65
CA VAL A 416 -2.00 -0.79 -37.23
C VAL A 416 -1.55 -2.19 -36.82
N THR A 417 -0.58 -2.72 -37.57
CA THR A 417 0.09 -4.00 -37.31
C THR A 417 1.61 -3.82 -37.26
N ARG A 418 2.36 -4.87 -36.89
CA ARG A 418 3.84 -4.85 -37.00
C ARG A 418 4.32 -4.72 -38.45
N ASP A 419 3.51 -5.14 -39.43
CA ASP A 419 3.93 -5.19 -40.84
C ASP A 419 3.69 -3.85 -41.57
N ASP A 420 3.08 -2.85 -40.91
CA ASP A 420 2.90 -1.48 -41.41
C ASP A 420 4.18 -0.63 -41.30
N GLN A 421 4.49 0.15 -42.34
CA GLN A 421 5.69 0.98 -42.38
C GLN A 421 5.42 2.47 -42.11
N ARG A 422 4.22 2.97 -42.47
CA ARG A 422 3.88 4.39 -42.32
C ARG A 422 2.39 4.64 -42.20
N VAL A 423 2.01 5.43 -41.19
CA VAL A 423 0.67 6.03 -41.06
C VAL A 423 0.75 7.51 -41.45
N ARG A 424 -0.27 8.00 -42.15
CA ARG A 424 -0.42 9.42 -42.50
C ARG A 424 -1.79 9.90 -42.08
N PHE A 425 -1.80 11.01 -41.36
CA PHE A 425 -2.95 11.66 -40.78
C PHE A 425 -3.02 13.07 -41.37
N THR A 426 -3.91 13.31 -42.34
CA THR A 426 -3.91 14.57 -43.12
C THR A 426 -5.08 15.47 -42.78
N ALA A 427 -4.88 16.78 -42.99
CA ALA A 427 -5.89 17.79 -42.71
C ALA A 427 -7.21 17.59 -43.50
N ALA A 428 -7.17 16.82 -44.60
CA ALA A 428 -8.35 16.51 -45.42
C ALA A 428 -9.22 15.38 -44.83
N ASP A 429 -8.67 14.55 -43.93
CA ASP A 429 -9.39 13.44 -43.29
C ASP A 429 -10.13 13.88 -42.00
N LEU A 430 -9.74 15.04 -41.46
CA LEU A 430 -10.32 15.65 -40.27
C LEU A 430 -11.75 16.14 -40.50
N LYS A 431 -12.65 15.79 -39.59
CA LYS A 431 -14.02 16.31 -39.53
C LYS A 431 -14.11 17.32 -38.39
N HIS A 432 -14.58 18.52 -38.68
CA HIS A 432 -14.79 19.54 -37.66
C HIS A 432 -16.05 19.21 -36.84
N VAL A 433 -15.91 19.20 -35.52
CA VAL A 433 -17.00 19.01 -34.58
C VAL A 433 -17.09 20.24 -33.67
N ALA A 434 -18.25 20.90 -33.69
CA ALA A 434 -18.56 22.01 -32.80
C ALA A 434 -19.65 21.56 -31.82
N LEU A 435 -19.30 21.51 -30.54
CA LEU A 435 -20.16 21.08 -29.43
C LEU A 435 -20.70 22.30 -28.69
N HIS A 436 -22.00 22.38 -28.49
CA HIS A 436 -22.66 23.46 -27.77
C HIS A 436 -23.34 22.95 -26.49
N ALA A 437 -23.16 23.68 -25.39
CA ALA A 437 -23.88 23.49 -24.13
C ALA A 437 -24.21 24.86 -23.53
N ASN A 438 -25.49 25.11 -23.18
CA ASN A 438 -25.94 26.42 -22.72
C ASN A 438 -25.33 26.82 -21.37
N GLN A 439 -24.95 25.83 -20.55
CA GLN A 439 -24.46 25.98 -19.18
C GLN A 439 -22.94 25.81 -19.07
N ALA A 440 -22.21 25.85 -20.19
CA ALA A 440 -20.75 25.77 -20.18
C ALA A 440 -20.09 27.14 -20.01
N GLU A 441 -19.07 27.17 -19.15
CA GLU A 441 -18.15 28.30 -19.00
C GLU A 441 -16.80 28.02 -19.67
N SER A 442 -16.02 29.08 -19.89
CA SER A 442 -14.70 28.98 -20.51
C SER A 442 -13.73 28.17 -19.64
N GLY A 443 -13.29 27.02 -20.14
CA GLY A 443 -12.42 26.08 -19.42
C GLY A 443 -13.13 24.85 -18.86
N ASP A 444 -14.44 24.70 -19.03
CA ASP A 444 -15.12 23.44 -18.73
C ASP A 444 -14.70 22.30 -19.68
N PRO A 445 -14.47 21.07 -19.18
CA PRO A 445 -14.01 19.97 -20.01
C PRO A 445 -15.17 19.22 -20.68
N VAL A 446 -15.13 19.12 -22.01
CA VAL A 446 -15.75 18.00 -22.73
C VAL A 446 -14.70 16.90 -22.84
N LEU A 447 -15.08 15.70 -22.40
CA LEU A 447 -14.31 14.49 -22.61
C LEU A 447 -14.76 13.79 -23.90
N VAL A 448 -13.79 13.23 -24.61
CA VAL A 448 -13.93 12.63 -25.94
C VAL A 448 -13.43 11.19 -25.86
N GLY A 449 -14.38 10.27 -25.70
CA GLY A 449 -14.16 8.82 -25.78
C GLY A 449 -14.21 8.30 -27.22
N LEU A 450 -13.65 7.12 -27.43
CA LEU A 450 -13.61 6.43 -28.71
C LEU A 450 -14.02 4.97 -28.49
N LEU A 451 -15.17 4.59 -29.04
CA LEU A 451 -15.78 3.27 -28.83
C LEU A 451 -15.66 2.41 -30.09
N ASN A 452 -15.20 1.17 -29.91
CA ASN A 452 -15.01 0.17 -30.98
C ASN A 452 -16.36 -0.32 -31.56
N GLU A 453 -16.34 -1.38 -32.38
CA GLU A 453 -17.58 -1.94 -32.96
C GLU A 453 -18.45 -2.71 -31.96
N GLN A 454 -17.88 -3.11 -30.83
CA GLN A 454 -18.53 -3.85 -29.74
C GLN A 454 -19.17 -2.88 -28.70
N GLY A 455 -18.66 -1.65 -28.62
CA GLY A 455 -19.02 -0.64 -27.63
C GLY A 455 -17.99 -0.42 -26.51
N ASP A 456 -16.84 -1.11 -26.55
CA ASP A 456 -15.75 -0.95 -25.58
C ASP A 456 -14.83 0.23 -25.94
N ASP A 457 -14.11 0.78 -24.96
CA ASP A 457 -13.11 1.84 -25.15
C ASP A 457 -11.94 1.36 -26.04
N ALA A 458 -11.80 1.96 -27.21
CA ALA A 458 -10.66 1.80 -28.12
C ALA A 458 -9.40 2.56 -27.64
N SER A 459 -9.58 3.53 -26.74
CA SER A 459 -8.50 4.29 -26.09
C SER A 459 -9.02 5.07 -24.87
N TYR A 460 -8.15 5.46 -23.95
CA TYR A 460 -8.54 6.37 -22.87
C TYR A 460 -9.06 7.72 -23.41
N PRO A 461 -10.09 8.32 -22.77
CA PRO A 461 -10.71 9.54 -23.26
C PRO A 461 -9.76 10.74 -23.17
N TRP A 462 -9.87 11.62 -24.16
CA TRP A 462 -9.14 12.88 -24.24
C TRP A 462 -10.06 14.06 -23.84
N SER A 463 -9.53 15.28 -23.65
CA SER A 463 -10.26 16.43 -23.12
C SER A 463 -10.07 17.68 -23.98
N ILE A 464 -11.17 18.38 -24.27
CA ILE A 464 -11.20 19.71 -24.90
C ILE A 464 -11.90 20.71 -23.98
N PRO A 465 -11.40 21.97 -23.89
CA PRO A 465 -12.08 23.02 -23.15
C PRO A 465 -13.21 23.63 -23.97
N PHE A 466 -14.31 23.95 -23.31
CA PHE A 466 -15.27 24.95 -23.75
C PHE A 466 -14.62 26.34 -23.79
N ILE A 467 -15.02 27.14 -24.79
CA ILE A 467 -14.80 28.58 -24.88
C ILE A 467 -16.19 29.21 -24.92
N GLU A 468 -16.56 29.92 -23.85
CA GLU A 468 -17.96 30.24 -23.57
C GLU A 468 -18.81 28.95 -23.66
N GLN A 469 -19.92 28.97 -24.41
CA GLN A 469 -20.81 27.81 -24.56
C GLN A 469 -20.35 26.78 -25.61
N THR A 470 -19.20 26.96 -26.27
CA THR A 470 -18.81 26.14 -27.45
C THR A 470 -17.43 25.49 -27.29
N ALA A 471 -17.32 24.19 -27.56
CA ALA A 471 -16.05 23.48 -27.71
C ALA A 471 -15.86 23.04 -29.16
N GLU A 472 -14.72 23.39 -29.78
CA GLU A 472 -14.34 22.95 -31.14
C GLU A 472 -13.33 21.79 -31.07
N ALA A 473 -13.47 20.78 -31.93
CA ALA A 473 -12.47 19.73 -32.12
C ALA A 473 -12.40 19.30 -33.59
N TRP A 474 -11.24 18.80 -34.03
CA TRP A 474 -11.06 18.23 -35.37
C TRP A 474 -10.69 16.77 -35.24
N ILE A 475 -11.57 15.88 -35.71
CA ILE A 475 -11.47 14.44 -35.41
C ILE A 475 -11.52 13.61 -36.70
N GLN A 476 -10.56 12.71 -36.85
CA GLN A 476 -10.58 11.59 -37.79
C GLN A 476 -10.59 10.29 -37.00
N THR A 477 -11.58 9.44 -37.25
CA THR A 477 -11.63 8.06 -36.74
C THR A 477 -12.65 7.23 -37.53
N SER A 478 -12.54 5.91 -37.44
CA SER A 478 -13.57 4.92 -37.82
C SER A 478 -14.51 4.56 -36.66
N HIS A 479 -14.10 4.83 -35.42
CA HIS A 479 -14.80 4.49 -34.18
C HIS A 479 -16.06 5.34 -33.99
N THR A 480 -16.92 4.94 -33.04
CA THR A 480 -17.97 5.83 -32.54
C THR A 480 -17.31 6.81 -31.57
N VAL A 481 -17.47 8.11 -31.80
CA VAL A 481 -16.99 9.13 -30.86
C VAL A 481 -18.05 9.33 -29.79
N ASP A 482 -17.66 9.31 -28.53
CA ASP A 482 -18.53 9.62 -27.41
C ASP A 482 -18.11 10.93 -26.74
N PHE A 483 -18.96 11.95 -26.84
CA PHE A 483 -18.75 13.24 -26.21
C PHE A 483 -19.50 13.30 -24.89
N PHE A 484 -18.82 13.57 -23.79
CA PHE A 484 -19.47 13.71 -22.48
C PHE A 484 -18.88 14.83 -21.64
N THR A 485 -19.73 15.55 -20.91
CA THR A 485 -19.31 16.70 -20.07
C THR A 485 -20.16 16.85 -18.83
N LYS A 486 -19.55 17.37 -17.76
CA LYS A 486 -20.22 17.84 -16.55
C LYS A 486 -20.16 19.36 -16.50
N LEU A 487 -21.30 19.99 -16.22
CA LEU A 487 -21.45 21.44 -16.14
C LEU A 487 -22.34 21.82 -14.94
N THR A 488 -22.29 23.08 -14.52
CA THR A 488 -23.11 23.63 -13.44
C THR A 488 -23.56 25.06 -13.74
N ASP A 489 -24.85 25.34 -13.54
CA ASP A 489 -25.45 26.68 -13.65
C ASP A 489 -26.33 26.95 -12.42
N GLY A 490 -25.85 27.84 -11.55
CA GLY A 490 -26.50 28.23 -10.31
C GLY A 490 -26.64 27.06 -9.33
N GLU A 491 -27.87 26.56 -9.18
CA GLU A 491 -28.19 25.40 -8.31
C GLU A 491 -28.41 24.10 -9.11
N ASN A 492 -28.15 24.12 -10.42
CA ASN A 492 -28.38 23.00 -11.35
C ASN A 492 -27.06 22.41 -11.85
N GLY A 493 -26.95 21.09 -11.86
CA GLY A 493 -25.87 20.34 -12.48
C GLY A 493 -26.34 19.64 -13.75
N TYR A 494 -25.42 19.34 -14.66
CA TYR A 494 -25.73 18.76 -15.96
C TYR A 494 -24.71 17.69 -16.31
N PHE A 495 -25.16 16.48 -16.65
CA PHE A 495 -24.31 15.45 -17.24
C PHE A 495 -24.82 15.13 -18.64
N LEU A 496 -24.12 15.71 -19.61
CA LEU A 496 -24.54 15.74 -21.00
C LEU A 496 -23.69 14.75 -21.81
N ASN A 497 -24.33 14.03 -22.73
CA ASN A 497 -23.69 13.00 -23.55
C ASN A 497 -24.16 13.06 -25.02
N LYS A 498 -23.25 12.74 -25.93
CA LYS A 498 -23.57 12.40 -27.32
C LYS A 498 -22.60 11.41 -27.95
N GLN A 499 -23.06 10.17 -28.14
CA GLN A 499 -22.45 9.21 -29.06
C GLN A 499 -22.80 9.51 -30.53
N ILE A 500 -21.81 9.42 -31.43
CA ILE A 500 -21.94 9.68 -32.86
C ILE A 500 -20.84 9.00 -33.69
N LYS A 501 -21.21 8.39 -34.83
CA LYS A 501 -20.24 8.07 -35.90
C LYS A 501 -20.11 9.29 -36.82
N LEU A 502 -18.92 9.89 -36.88
CA LEU A 502 -18.67 11.11 -37.66
C LEU A 502 -18.68 10.82 -39.17
N GLN A 503 -19.72 11.26 -39.87
CA GLN A 503 -19.87 11.06 -41.32
C GLN A 503 -19.62 12.33 -42.14
N ASN A 504 -20.05 13.50 -41.64
CA ASN A 504 -19.95 14.78 -42.35
C ASN A 504 -18.61 15.48 -42.08
N ALA A 505 -18.16 16.34 -43.02
CA ALA A 505 -16.95 17.15 -42.86
C ALA A 505 -17.07 18.22 -41.75
N GLU A 506 -18.29 18.73 -41.52
CA GLU A 506 -18.63 19.58 -40.37
C GLU A 506 -19.84 18.96 -39.65
N THR A 507 -19.79 18.96 -38.31
CA THR A 507 -20.85 18.41 -37.45
C THR A 507 -21.08 19.34 -36.26
N ALA A 508 -22.23 20.00 -36.22
CA ALA A 508 -22.69 20.71 -35.02
C ALA A 508 -23.41 19.72 -34.09
N ILE A 509 -23.06 19.72 -32.81
CA ILE A 509 -23.62 18.85 -31.78
C ILE A 509 -24.18 19.71 -30.64
N ASP A 510 -25.50 19.71 -30.50
CA ASP A 510 -26.16 20.21 -29.30
C ASP A 510 -26.14 19.12 -28.21
N LEU A 511 -25.47 19.41 -27.10
CA LEU A 511 -25.42 18.54 -25.91
C LEU A 511 -26.63 18.76 -24.98
N ASN A 512 -27.38 19.86 -25.15
CA ASN A 512 -28.58 20.22 -24.39
C ASN A 512 -29.83 19.43 -24.86
N GLY A 513 -29.68 18.15 -25.22
CA GLY A 513 -30.70 17.37 -25.92
C GLY A 513 -31.95 17.05 -25.09
N ASN A 514 -32.52 15.85 -25.27
CA ASN A 514 -33.60 15.40 -24.39
C ASN A 514 -33.02 15.15 -22.98
N LEU A 515 -33.10 16.15 -22.11
CA LEU A 515 -32.62 16.04 -20.73
C LEU A 515 -33.72 15.54 -19.78
N VAL A 516 -33.29 14.90 -18.70
CA VAL A 516 -34.14 14.31 -17.67
C VAL A 516 -33.62 14.71 -16.30
N GLU A 517 -34.51 15.25 -15.47
CA GLU A 517 -34.17 15.63 -14.10
C GLU A 517 -34.03 14.38 -13.21
N VAL A 518 -32.87 14.25 -12.58
CA VAL A 518 -32.64 13.49 -11.35
C VAL A 518 -32.68 14.49 -10.20
N ALA A 519 -33.52 14.24 -9.20
CA ALA A 519 -33.75 15.14 -8.08
C ALA A 519 -33.53 14.43 -6.74
N LEU A 520 -33.05 15.17 -5.74
CA LEU A 520 -32.94 14.71 -4.35
C LEU A 520 -34.29 14.22 -3.79
N PRO A 521 -34.29 13.35 -2.77
CA PRO A 521 -35.51 12.93 -2.09
C PRO A 521 -36.32 14.11 -1.55
N SER A 522 -37.63 14.07 -1.75
CA SER A 522 -38.51 15.20 -1.41
C SER A 522 -38.55 15.48 0.08
N GLY A 523 -38.39 16.75 0.46
CA GLY A 523 -38.38 17.20 1.86
C GLY A 523 -36.98 17.33 2.47
N TYR A 524 -35.92 17.08 1.70
CA TYR A 524 -34.53 17.15 2.16
C TYR A 524 -33.72 18.23 1.42
N THR A 525 -32.62 18.66 2.03
CA THR A 525 -31.67 19.64 1.49
C THR A 525 -30.28 19.02 1.36
N GLY A 526 -29.55 19.35 0.30
CA GLY A 526 -28.21 18.83 0.05
C GLY A 526 -27.75 19.10 -1.38
N GLN A 527 -26.86 18.26 -1.90
CA GLN A 527 -26.31 18.34 -3.26
C GLN A 527 -26.24 16.95 -3.91
N LEU A 528 -26.14 16.91 -5.24
CA LEU A 528 -26.19 15.74 -6.11
C LEU A 528 -25.17 15.94 -7.25
N ASP A 529 -24.48 14.87 -7.62
CA ASP A 529 -23.62 14.76 -8.80
C ASP A 529 -23.90 13.40 -9.48
N ILE A 530 -23.60 13.28 -10.78
CA ILE A 530 -23.81 12.06 -11.56
C ILE A 530 -22.45 11.57 -12.07
N ASN A 531 -22.09 10.30 -11.83
CA ASN A 531 -20.81 9.69 -12.19
C ASN A 531 -19.61 10.48 -11.59
N TYR A 532 -19.53 10.52 -10.25
CA TYR A 532 -18.64 11.37 -9.43
C TYR A 532 -17.13 11.29 -9.72
N SER A 533 -16.66 10.23 -10.38
CA SER A 533 -15.25 9.87 -10.54
C SER A 533 -14.35 10.87 -11.30
N TRP A 534 -14.90 11.84 -12.03
CA TRP A 534 -14.10 12.60 -13.00
C TRP A 534 -13.52 13.92 -12.51
N TYR A 535 -14.23 14.69 -11.67
CA TYR A 535 -13.67 15.85 -10.98
C TYR A 535 -14.36 16.01 -9.63
N LYS A 536 -13.69 15.55 -8.56
CA LYS A 536 -14.24 15.52 -7.21
C LYS A 536 -14.69 16.92 -6.78
N ASP A 537 -15.89 17.00 -6.22
CA ASP A 537 -16.48 18.16 -5.54
C ASP A 537 -16.75 19.42 -6.40
N ARG A 538 -16.29 19.51 -7.67
CA ARG A 538 -16.54 20.68 -8.54
C ARG A 538 -17.99 20.85 -9.00
N PHE A 539 -18.70 19.75 -9.25
CA PHE A 539 -19.96 19.74 -10.01
C PHE A 539 -21.22 19.38 -9.20
N ALA A 540 -21.16 19.47 -7.87
CA ALA A 540 -22.27 19.08 -6.99
C ALA A 540 -23.36 20.17 -6.91
N ALA A 541 -24.61 19.84 -7.28
CA ALA A 541 -25.73 20.78 -7.43
C ALA A 541 -27.04 20.27 -6.81
N LYS A 542 -28.09 21.08 -6.65
CA LYS A 542 -29.33 20.64 -5.97
C LYS A 542 -30.27 19.84 -6.89
N HIS A 543 -30.37 20.25 -8.14
CA HIS A 543 -31.07 19.54 -9.21
C HIS A 543 -30.05 19.11 -10.26
N TYR A 544 -30.28 17.96 -10.91
CA TYR A 544 -29.32 17.46 -11.89
C TYR A 544 -30.01 16.97 -13.16
N PHE A 545 -29.54 17.40 -14.32
CA PHE A 545 -30.13 17.09 -15.62
C PHE A 545 -29.21 16.18 -16.43
N VAL A 546 -29.71 14.99 -16.76
CA VAL A 546 -28.95 13.93 -17.45
C VAL A 546 -29.52 13.70 -18.84
N THR A 547 -28.67 13.43 -19.84
CA THR A 547 -29.14 13.02 -21.18
C THR A 547 -30.00 11.75 -21.10
N LYS A 548 -31.21 11.80 -21.69
CA LYS A 548 -32.20 10.72 -21.64
C LYS A 548 -31.64 9.41 -22.22
N GLY A 549 -31.67 8.37 -21.41
CA GLY A 549 -31.24 7.01 -21.77
C GLY A 549 -29.77 6.71 -21.47
N LEU A 550 -29.01 7.65 -20.91
CA LEU A 550 -27.65 7.39 -20.42
C LEU A 550 -27.66 6.65 -19.08
N ASP A 551 -26.70 5.74 -18.89
CA ASP A 551 -26.43 5.03 -17.64
C ASP A 551 -25.80 5.94 -16.57
N ALA A 552 -26.55 6.18 -15.51
CA ALA A 552 -26.17 7.11 -14.44
C ALA A 552 -25.96 6.42 -13.09
N VAL A 553 -24.93 6.83 -12.37
CA VAL A 553 -24.76 6.63 -10.92
C VAL A 553 -24.91 7.98 -10.24
N ALA A 554 -25.99 8.18 -9.49
CA ALA A 554 -26.20 9.37 -8.68
C ALA A 554 -25.41 9.29 -7.37
N TYR A 555 -24.61 10.31 -7.08
CA TYR A 555 -23.89 10.50 -5.83
C TYR A 555 -24.43 11.76 -5.15
N TYR A 556 -24.93 11.68 -3.93
CA TYR A 556 -25.65 12.80 -3.32
C TYR A 556 -25.52 12.88 -1.79
N ASP A 557 -25.44 14.11 -1.30
CA ASP A 557 -25.47 14.46 0.11
C ASP A 557 -26.90 14.83 0.54
N ILE A 558 -27.28 14.42 1.75
CA ILE A 558 -28.42 15.00 2.48
C ILE A 558 -27.94 15.56 3.82
N ASP A 559 -28.24 16.82 4.09
CA ASP A 559 -28.00 17.48 5.38
C ASP A 559 -29.24 17.34 6.29
N LYS A 560 -29.11 16.59 7.39
CA LYS A 560 -30.23 16.27 8.30
C LYS A 560 -29.76 16.05 9.75
N ASP A 561 -30.46 16.67 10.69
CA ASP A 561 -30.29 16.48 12.14
C ASP A 561 -28.84 16.65 12.65
N GLY A 562 -28.09 17.58 12.04
CA GLY A 562 -26.70 17.92 12.36
C GLY A 562 -25.64 17.15 11.57
N TYR A 563 -26.04 16.22 10.70
CA TYR A 563 -25.14 15.36 9.93
C TYR A 563 -25.43 15.44 8.42
N ARG A 564 -24.37 15.33 7.64
CA ARG A 564 -24.38 15.11 6.19
C ARG A 564 -24.29 13.62 5.93
N TYR A 565 -25.14 13.09 5.06
CA TYR A 565 -25.19 11.68 4.67
C TYR A 565 -24.92 11.58 3.17
N SER A 566 -23.75 11.04 2.81
CA SER A 566 -23.31 10.89 1.42
C SER A 566 -23.70 9.50 0.91
N LEU A 567 -24.39 9.46 -0.24
CA LEU A 567 -25.09 8.31 -0.79
C LEU A 567 -24.73 8.12 -2.26
N ALA A 568 -24.78 6.89 -2.76
CA ALA A 568 -24.53 6.53 -4.15
C ALA A 568 -25.57 5.50 -4.65
N LYS A 569 -26.22 5.76 -5.78
CA LYS A 569 -27.19 4.84 -6.41
C LYS A 569 -26.97 4.72 -7.90
N TYR A 570 -26.80 3.49 -8.40
CA TYR A 570 -26.95 3.20 -9.82
C TYR A 570 -28.42 3.29 -10.23
N LEU A 571 -28.71 4.05 -11.29
CA LEU A 571 -30.06 4.30 -11.80
C LEU A 571 -30.37 3.49 -13.07
N GLY A 572 -29.36 2.92 -13.71
CA GLY A 572 -29.44 2.42 -15.08
C GLY A 572 -29.65 3.56 -16.09
N PRO A 573 -30.13 3.23 -17.30
CA PRO A 573 -30.53 4.20 -18.31
C PRO A 573 -31.63 5.16 -17.81
N VAL A 574 -31.32 6.46 -17.68
CA VAL A 574 -32.25 7.45 -17.13
C VAL A 574 -33.26 7.91 -18.18
N THR A 575 -34.39 7.19 -18.28
CA THR A 575 -35.40 7.40 -19.34
C THR A 575 -36.48 8.44 -19.02
N GLU A 576 -36.71 8.79 -17.76
CA GLU A 576 -37.80 9.66 -17.30
C GLU A 576 -37.46 10.32 -15.95
N LYS A 577 -38.14 11.41 -15.58
CA LYS A 577 -37.81 12.20 -14.36
C LYS A 577 -37.79 11.28 -13.14
N ARG A 578 -36.65 11.27 -12.42
CA ARG A 578 -36.46 10.44 -11.22
C ARG A 578 -36.17 11.31 -10.01
N THR A 579 -37.18 11.46 -9.16
CA THR A 579 -36.93 11.83 -7.75
C THR A 579 -36.35 10.60 -7.06
N LEU A 580 -35.17 10.73 -6.48
CA LEU A 580 -34.53 9.69 -5.67
C LEU A 580 -35.43 9.40 -4.44
N ALA A 581 -35.56 8.13 -4.07
CA ALA A 581 -36.24 7.72 -2.85
C ALA A 581 -35.20 7.26 -1.83
N LEU A 582 -35.47 7.42 -0.54
CA LEU A 582 -34.57 7.00 0.54
C LEU A 582 -35.32 6.07 1.51
N GLY A 583 -34.75 4.90 1.78
CA GLY A 583 -35.18 4.04 2.88
C GLY A 583 -34.51 4.48 4.19
N SER A 584 -35.23 4.39 5.31
CA SER A 584 -34.66 4.76 6.62
C SER A 584 -33.74 3.71 7.23
N THR A 585 -33.70 2.49 6.66
CA THR A 585 -32.87 1.38 7.14
C THR A 585 -31.96 0.89 6.03
N PHE A 586 -30.65 1.00 6.26
CA PHE A 586 -29.60 0.54 5.36
C PHE A 586 -29.04 -0.79 5.89
N THR A 587 -29.17 -1.84 5.10
CA THR A 587 -28.66 -3.17 5.43
C THR A 587 -27.33 -3.39 4.73
N ASN A 588 -26.34 -3.97 5.41
CA ASN A 588 -25.09 -4.36 4.78
C ASN A 588 -25.31 -5.47 3.73
N GLN A 589 -24.85 -5.26 2.49
CA GLN A 589 -24.96 -6.18 1.35
C GLN A 589 -23.63 -6.28 0.58
N THR A 590 -22.54 -6.63 1.25
CA THR A 590 -21.29 -6.96 0.54
C THR A 590 -21.50 -8.27 -0.24
N PRO A 591 -21.30 -8.29 -1.57
CA PRO A 591 -21.74 -9.40 -2.42
C PRO A 591 -20.85 -10.64 -2.36
N VAL A 592 -19.65 -10.52 -1.80
CA VAL A 592 -18.66 -11.61 -1.66
C VAL A 592 -18.22 -11.66 -0.19
N GLN A 593 -18.04 -12.85 0.37
CA GLN A 593 -17.41 -13.01 1.69
C GLN A 593 -15.99 -12.45 1.61
N GLN A 594 -15.68 -11.40 2.37
CA GLN A 594 -14.38 -10.74 2.27
C GLN A 594 -13.31 -11.63 2.89
N VAL A 595 -12.34 -12.04 2.08
CA VAL A 595 -11.20 -12.86 2.49
C VAL A 595 -10.06 -11.95 2.92
N TYR A 596 -9.61 -12.12 4.15
CA TYR A 596 -8.43 -11.49 4.70
C TYR A 596 -7.44 -12.52 5.23
N SER A 597 -6.34 -12.01 5.74
CA SER A 597 -5.06 -12.70 5.85
C SER A 597 -4.64 -12.78 7.33
N ALA A 598 -4.54 -13.99 7.87
CA ALA A 598 -4.23 -14.26 9.28
C ALA A 598 -3.03 -13.47 9.80
N GLY A 599 -3.21 -12.86 10.97
CA GLY A 599 -2.19 -12.07 11.63
C GLY A 599 -2.08 -10.62 11.11
N TYR A 600 -2.70 -10.24 9.99
CA TYR A 600 -2.75 -8.81 9.64
C TYR A 600 -3.77 -8.07 10.51
N VAL A 601 -3.22 -7.20 11.35
CA VAL A 601 -3.67 -5.83 11.63
C VAL A 601 -4.25 -5.05 10.44
N ASN A 602 -4.90 -3.94 10.77
CA ASN A 602 -5.29 -2.87 9.85
C ASN A 602 -5.85 -3.41 8.53
N GLN A 603 -6.56 -4.54 8.62
CA GLN A 603 -7.37 -5.06 7.55
C GLN A 603 -8.50 -4.04 7.39
N LYS A 604 -8.50 -3.35 6.25
CA LYS A 604 -9.60 -2.47 5.86
C LYS A 604 -10.78 -3.36 5.45
N VAL A 605 -11.64 -3.70 6.41
CA VAL A 605 -12.94 -4.32 6.14
C VAL A 605 -13.80 -3.29 5.44
N TYR A 606 -14.33 -3.63 4.28
CA TYR A 606 -15.31 -2.79 3.60
C TYR A 606 -16.71 -3.13 4.13
N THR A 607 -17.57 -2.12 4.24
CA THR A 607 -18.99 -2.31 4.54
C THR A 607 -19.82 -1.61 3.48
N ASN A 608 -20.84 -2.32 3.01
CA ASN A 608 -21.59 -1.96 1.81
C ASN A 608 -23.07 -1.79 2.19
N TYR A 609 -23.37 -0.68 2.85
CA TYR A 609 -24.72 -0.41 3.39
C TYR A 609 -25.69 0.07 2.31
N TRP A 610 -26.69 -0.74 1.97
CA TRP A 610 -27.74 -0.39 1.00
C TRP A 610 -29.13 -0.35 1.66
N ASP A 611 -29.91 0.70 1.38
CA ASP A 611 -31.31 0.74 1.80
C ASP A 611 -32.23 -0.12 0.92
N SER A 612 -33.52 -0.16 1.28
CA SER A 612 -34.56 -0.85 0.52
C SER A 612 -34.92 -0.17 -0.82
N GLN A 613 -34.18 0.84 -1.25
CA GLN A 613 -34.33 1.57 -2.51
C GLN A 613 -33.01 1.53 -3.31
N ASP A 614 -32.08 0.63 -2.96
CA ASP A 614 -30.75 0.45 -3.52
C ASP A 614 -29.92 1.75 -3.62
N ASN A 615 -29.96 2.57 -2.56
CA ASN A 615 -28.94 3.59 -2.32
C ASN A 615 -27.87 3.01 -1.39
N ARG A 616 -26.61 3.02 -1.82
CA ARG A 616 -25.45 2.74 -0.99
C ARG A 616 -25.12 3.97 -0.15
N LEU A 617 -24.98 3.84 1.17
CA LEU A 617 -24.37 4.88 2.00
C LEU A 617 -22.84 4.82 1.83
N THR A 618 -22.24 5.92 1.41
CA THR A 618 -20.79 6.04 1.15
C THR A 618 -20.07 6.93 2.15
N GLY A 619 -20.79 7.75 2.92
CA GLY A 619 -20.20 8.61 3.93
C GLY A 619 -21.25 9.15 4.91
N VAL A 620 -20.80 9.50 6.11
CA VAL A 620 -21.53 10.38 7.04
C VAL A 620 -20.50 11.34 7.62
N ALA A 621 -20.88 12.60 7.87
CA ALA A 621 -20.03 13.58 8.55
C ALA A 621 -20.89 14.51 9.42
N PRO A 622 -20.41 15.01 10.57
CA PRO A 622 -21.06 16.13 11.23
C PRO A 622 -20.97 17.37 10.32
N ILE A 623 -22.07 18.12 10.20
CA ILE A 623 -22.04 19.40 9.47
C ILE A 623 -21.26 20.39 10.34
N GLU A 624 -20.10 20.86 9.87
CA GLU A 624 -19.36 21.91 10.58
C GLU A 624 -20.25 23.14 10.72
N ALA A 625 -20.57 23.51 11.96
CA ALA A 625 -21.35 24.70 12.26
C ALA A 625 -20.48 25.96 12.08
N SER A 626 -20.26 26.34 10.81
CA SER A 626 -19.44 27.46 10.34
C SER A 626 -20.02 28.81 10.78
N THR A 627 -19.97 29.06 12.09
CA THR A 627 -20.48 30.24 12.77
C THR A 627 -19.49 31.40 12.58
N ILE A 628 -19.57 32.02 11.40
CA ILE A 628 -19.01 33.35 11.16
C ILE A 628 -19.74 34.32 12.11
N VAL A 629 -19.10 34.62 13.24
CA VAL A 629 -19.58 35.65 14.16
C VAL A 629 -19.30 37.00 13.55
N SER A 630 -20.25 37.50 12.77
CA SER A 630 -20.20 38.81 12.10
C SER A 630 -20.13 39.95 13.12
N GLY A 631 -18.91 40.28 13.54
CA GLY A 631 -18.61 41.26 14.59
C GLY A 631 -17.32 42.06 14.32
N MET A 632 -16.97 42.28 13.05
CA MET A 632 -15.78 43.06 12.69
C MET A 632 -15.88 44.51 13.16
N THR A 633 -15.03 44.88 14.11
CA THR A 633 -14.64 46.27 14.38
C THR A 633 -13.20 46.47 13.93
N SER A 634 -12.88 47.63 13.35
CA SER A 634 -11.84 47.80 12.31
C SER A 634 -10.38 47.60 12.72
N ASN A 635 -10.08 47.28 13.99
CA ASN A 635 -8.74 47.47 14.55
C ASN A 635 -8.04 46.17 14.98
N ASN A 636 -8.71 45.02 14.98
CA ASN A 636 -8.12 43.70 15.24
C ASN A 636 -8.71 42.67 14.26
N ILE A 637 -7.94 42.29 13.23
CA ILE A 637 -8.31 41.14 12.40
C ILE A 637 -8.05 39.88 13.22
N THR A 638 -9.11 39.12 13.50
CA THR A 638 -9.00 37.80 14.13
C THR A 638 -9.68 36.75 13.27
N PHE A 639 -9.07 35.57 13.17
CA PHE A 639 -9.62 34.42 12.48
C PHE A 639 -9.42 33.16 13.33
N LYS A 640 -10.31 32.17 13.17
CA LYS A 640 -10.19 30.89 13.87
C LYS A 640 -9.50 29.88 12.97
N LEU A 641 -8.42 29.28 13.47
CA LEU A 641 -7.73 28.16 12.84
C LEU A 641 -8.10 26.88 13.58
N ASN A 642 -8.58 25.86 12.86
CA ASN A 642 -8.72 24.52 13.42
C ASN A 642 -7.34 23.83 13.31
N ASP A 643 -6.67 23.64 14.46
CA ASP A 643 -5.41 22.91 14.55
C ASP A 643 -5.60 21.69 15.46
N GLY A 644 -5.43 20.48 14.91
CA GLY A 644 -5.61 19.22 15.64
C GLY A 644 -7.01 19.03 16.26
N GLY A 645 -8.06 19.63 15.70
CA GLY A 645 -9.41 19.63 16.28
C GLY A 645 -9.66 20.75 17.31
N THR A 646 -8.66 21.58 17.58
CA THR A 646 -8.77 22.71 18.52
C THR A 646 -8.83 24.05 17.78
N LEU A 647 -9.91 24.81 17.98
CA LEU A 647 -10.11 26.11 17.33
C LEU A 647 -9.34 27.23 18.07
N ARG A 648 -8.15 27.55 17.59
CA ARG A 648 -7.35 28.70 18.07
C ARG A 648 -7.83 30.00 17.44
N THR A 649 -7.90 31.07 18.22
CA THR A 649 -8.12 32.42 17.68
C THR A 649 -6.78 33.10 17.43
N ILE A 650 -6.45 33.32 16.16
CA ILE A 650 -5.23 34.02 15.73
C ILE A 650 -5.59 35.47 15.41
N ALA A 651 -4.81 36.40 15.93
CA ALA A 651 -4.87 37.81 15.56
C ALA A 651 -3.75 38.18 14.59
N LEU A 652 -4.06 39.14 13.72
CA LEU A 652 -3.11 39.76 12.80
C LEU A 652 -2.66 41.10 13.39
N GLU A 653 -1.40 41.20 13.82
CA GLU A 653 -0.81 42.40 14.42
C GLU A 653 0.16 43.08 13.43
N PRO A 654 0.19 44.43 13.31
CA PRO A 654 1.18 45.11 12.48
C PRO A 654 2.61 44.91 13.00
N ALA A 655 3.52 44.49 12.12
CA ALA A 655 4.94 44.26 12.43
C ALA A 655 5.84 45.15 11.56
N SER A 656 7.12 45.29 11.93
CA SER A 656 8.08 46.16 11.22
C SER A 656 8.33 45.76 9.76
N GLU A 657 8.07 44.50 9.39
CA GLU A 657 8.15 44.00 8.02
C GLU A 657 6.82 43.37 7.55
N GLY A 658 5.68 43.96 7.95
CA GLY A 658 4.35 43.60 7.45
C GLY A 658 3.37 43.26 8.57
N TYR A 659 2.98 41.98 8.67
CA TYR A 659 2.03 41.48 9.66
C TYR A 659 2.61 40.29 10.42
N GLY A 660 2.55 40.35 11.75
CA GLY A 660 2.80 39.22 12.65
C GLY A 660 1.51 38.51 13.04
N TYR A 661 1.63 37.27 13.49
CA TYR A 661 0.52 36.47 14.01
C TYR A 661 0.69 36.29 15.52
N SER A 662 -0.33 36.65 16.30
CA SER A 662 -0.37 36.37 17.75
C SER A 662 -1.53 35.44 18.08
N ALA A 663 -1.31 34.49 18.99
CA ALA A 663 -2.33 33.55 19.42
C ALA A 663 -3.08 34.12 20.64
N ILE A 664 -4.29 34.64 20.44
CA ILE A 664 -5.11 35.22 21.51
C ILE A 664 -5.94 34.12 22.20
N GLY A 665 -5.22 33.17 22.79
CA GLY A 665 -5.74 32.18 23.74
C GLY A 665 -6.69 31.11 23.19
N TYR A 666 -7.13 30.26 24.11
CA TYR A 666 -8.15 29.24 23.91
C TYR A 666 -9.45 29.71 24.57
N ASN A 667 -10.49 29.92 23.77
CA ASN A 667 -11.85 30.18 24.28
C ASN A 667 -12.62 28.84 24.30
N ASP A 668 -12.44 28.10 25.39
CA ASP A 668 -12.89 26.71 25.57
C ASP A 668 -14.39 26.61 25.93
N ALA A 669 -15.24 27.33 25.19
CA ALA A 669 -16.68 27.43 25.47
C ALA A 669 -17.51 27.67 24.20
N SER A 670 -18.66 26.99 24.13
CA SER A 670 -19.76 27.22 23.17
C SER A 670 -19.54 26.87 21.69
N LEU A 671 -18.86 25.76 21.43
CA LEU A 671 -19.27 24.88 20.32
C LEU A 671 -19.87 23.60 20.90
N ASN A 672 -20.94 23.09 20.28
CA ASN A 672 -21.45 21.76 20.62
C ASN A 672 -20.36 20.75 20.30
N SER A 673 -19.87 20.04 21.31
CA SER A 673 -18.79 19.06 21.12
C SER A 673 -19.27 17.95 20.19
N VAL A 674 -18.68 17.90 18.99
CA VAL A 674 -18.63 16.66 18.22
C VAL A 674 -18.04 15.61 19.16
N ALA A 675 -18.80 14.54 19.40
CA ALA A 675 -18.44 13.58 20.42
C ALA A 675 -17.04 12.98 20.13
N SER A 676 -16.19 12.87 21.15
CA SER A 676 -14.82 12.35 21.04
C SER A 676 -14.81 10.82 20.86
N GLY A 677 -15.38 10.36 19.75
CA GLY A 677 -15.55 8.96 19.37
C GLY A 677 -15.82 8.82 17.87
N GLY A 678 -16.15 7.61 17.42
CA GLY A 678 -16.49 7.35 16.01
C GLY A 678 -17.94 7.70 15.67
N LEU A 679 -18.23 7.86 14.37
CA LEU A 679 -19.61 7.97 13.89
C LEU A 679 -20.40 6.65 14.05
N VAL A 680 -19.69 5.52 14.00
CA VAL A 680 -20.27 4.17 14.11
C VAL A 680 -19.34 3.27 14.90
N ASP A 681 -19.91 2.54 15.86
CA ASP A 681 -19.22 1.60 16.74
C ASP A 681 -19.62 0.17 16.39
N TYR A 682 -18.70 -0.55 15.77
CA TYR A 682 -18.87 -1.95 15.37
C TYR A 682 -18.38 -2.91 16.45
N ARG A 683 -18.77 -4.18 16.42
CA ARG A 683 -18.08 -5.24 17.16
C ARG A 683 -18.04 -6.50 16.32
N LEU A 684 -16.88 -7.13 16.31
CA LEU A 684 -16.66 -8.39 15.62
C LEU A 684 -17.26 -9.53 16.45
N TYR A 685 -17.77 -10.57 15.79
CA TYR A 685 -18.27 -11.79 16.42
C TYR A 685 -17.64 -13.00 15.71
N ASN A 686 -17.30 -14.05 16.45
CA ASN A 686 -16.75 -15.28 15.87
C ASN A 686 -17.86 -16.24 15.38
N SER A 687 -17.46 -17.34 14.75
CA SER A 687 -18.34 -18.45 14.32
C SER A 687 -19.16 -19.13 15.44
N ALA A 688 -18.95 -18.79 16.71
CA ALA A 688 -19.80 -19.22 17.84
C ALA A 688 -20.73 -18.09 18.33
N ASN A 689 -20.90 -17.03 17.53
CA ASN A 689 -21.71 -15.84 17.81
C ASN A 689 -21.30 -15.05 19.07
N GLN A 690 -20.04 -15.18 19.50
CA GLN A 690 -19.49 -14.45 20.66
C GLN A 690 -18.69 -13.23 20.20
N PRO A 691 -18.80 -12.07 20.89
CA PRO A 691 -18.05 -10.88 20.52
C PRO A 691 -16.54 -11.09 20.66
N VAL A 692 -15.78 -10.42 19.81
CA VAL A 692 -14.33 -10.49 19.68
C VAL A 692 -13.78 -9.06 19.67
N GLY A 693 -12.87 -8.77 20.60
CA GLY A 693 -12.37 -7.42 20.84
C GLY A 693 -13.40 -6.48 21.46
N ASP A 694 -13.00 -5.23 21.65
CA ASP A 694 -13.88 -4.13 22.07
C ASP A 694 -14.59 -3.48 20.87
N PRO A 695 -15.57 -2.59 21.10
CA PRO A 695 -16.23 -1.88 20.02
C PRO A 695 -15.23 -1.05 19.20
N ILE A 696 -15.23 -1.27 17.89
CA ILE A 696 -14.37 -0.59 16.92
C ILE A 696 -15.12 0.65 16.41
N SER A 697 -14.82 1.79 17.02
CA SER A 697 -15.26 3.10 16.52
C SER A 697 -14.56 3.44 15.20
N ALA A 698 -15.35 3.61 14.13
CA ALA A 698 -14.90 4.09 12.83
C ALA A 698 -15.43 5.51 12.56
N GLN A 699 -14.66 6.29 11.79
CA GLN A 699 -15.05 7.62 11.31
C GLN A 699 -15.65 7.59 9.90
N ASP A 700 -15.68 6.42 9.27
CA ASP A 700 -16.31 6.16 7.98
C ASP A 700 -17.37 5.05 8.14
N VAL A 701 -18.33 5.02 7.22
CA VAL A 701 -19.40 4.01 7.14
C VAL A 701 -19.18 3.00 6.01
N ASP A 702 -18.33 3.32 5.03
CA ASP A 702 -17.98 2.44 3.92
C ASP A 702 -16.89 1.42 4.27
N SER A 703 -16.16 1.65 5.38
CA SER A 703 -15.00 0.87 5.73
C SER A 703 -14.54 1.05 7.17
N ILE A 704 -13.98 -0.02 7.73
CA ILE A 704 -13.63 -0.18 9.14
C ILE A 704 -12.25 -0.82 9.20
N TRP A 705 -11.29 -0.09 9.78
CA TRP A 705 -9.96 -0.63 10.03
C TRP A 705 -10.01 -1.55 11.25
N LEU A 706 -9.76 -2.84 11.04
CA LEU A 706 -9.54 -3.80 12.13
C LEU A 706 -8.18 -3.53 12.77
N LYS A 707 -8.15 -2.66 13.79
CA LYS A 707 -6.92 -2.19 14.48
C LYS A 707 -6.17 -3.28 15.27
N ALA A 708 -6.57 -4.55 15.16
CA ALA A 708 -5.96 -5.69 15.82
C ALA A 708 -5.96 -6.90 14.88
N PRO A 709 -4.93 -7.77 14.95
CA PRO A 709 -4.81 -8.92 14.07
C PRO A 709 -5.86 -10.00 14.35
N LEU A 710 -6.41 -10.56 13.27
CA LEU A 710 -7.29 -11.73 13.30
C LEU A 710 -6.59 -12.94 12.67
N PRO A 711 -6.67 -14.16 13.22
CA PRO A 711 -6.27 -15.43 12.59
C PRO A 711 -7.46 -16.13 11.91
N ALA A 712 -7.23 -17.30 11.33
CA ALA A 712 -8.12 -17.94 10.36
C ALA A 712 -9.46 -18.53 10.87
N GLY A 713 -10.48 -18.47 9.99
CA GLY A 713 -11.87 -18.92 10.16
C GLY A 713 -12.94 -17.88 9.76
N ALA A 714 -14.22 -18.22 9.93
CA ALA A 714 -15.37 -17.36 9.59
C ALA A 714 -15.85 -16.44 10.75
N TYR A 715 -15.87 -15.13 10.51
CA TYR A 715 -16.23 -14.03 11.41
C TYR A 715 -17.47 -13.28 10.92
N THR A 716 -18.06 -12.47 11.81
CA THR A 716 -19.25 -11.65 11.56
C THR A 716 -19.11 -10.28 12.23
N LEU A 717 -18.99 -9.18 11.47
CA LEU A 717 -18.91 -7.82 12.03
C LEU A 717 -20.32 -7.21 12.12
N ARG A 718 -20.71 -6.68 13.28
CA ARG A 718 -22.04 -6.05 13.49
C ARG A 718 -21.91 -4.64 14.01
N LEU A 719 -22.86 -3.78 13.62
CA LEU A 719 -23.08 -2.52 14.33
C LEU A 719 -23.52 -2.80 15.78
N VAL A 720 -22.92 -2.12 16.75
CA VAL A 720 -23.39 -2.09 18.14
C VAL A 720 -24.03 -0.75 18.48
N ARG A 721 -23.51 0.34 17.91
CA ARG A 721 -24.04 1.70 18.10
C ARG A 721 -23.73 2.57 16.87
N GLN A 722 -24.60 3.52 16.59
CA GLN A 722 -24.33 4.66 15.72
C GLN A 722 -24.45 5.95 16.54
N ASN A 723 -23.63 6.94 16.23
CA ASN A 723 -23.56 8.22 16.95
C ASN A 723 -24.24 9.38 16.20
N PHE A 724 -24.71 9.12 14.97
CA PHE A 724 -25.70 9.92 14.27
C PHE A 724 -27.13 9.35 14.45
N PRO A 725 -28.21 10.16 14.33
CA PRO A 725 -29.58 9.73 14.65
C PRO A 725 -30.13 8.58 13.80
N ASP A 726 -30.60 7.52 14.47
CA ASP A 726 -31.27 6.37 13.81
C ASP A 726 -32.72 6.66 13.38
N SER A 727 -33.20 7.88 13.65
CA SER A 727 -34.48 8.42 13.18
C SER A 727 -34.49 8.77 11.69
N PHE A 728 -33.31 8.86 11.05
CA PHE A 728 -33.20 9.17 9.62
C PHE A 728 -32.45 8.08 8.84
N VAL A 729 -31.21 7.79 9.23
CA VAL A 729 -30.42 6.68 8.65
C VAL A 729 -30.11 5.70 9.78
N LYS A 730 -30.69 4.50 9.68
CA LYS A 730 -30.45 3.39 10.60
C LYS A 730 -29.62 2.31 9.92
N LEU A 731 -28.44 2.01 10.45
CA LEU A 731 -27.60 0.92 9.92
C LEU A 731 -28.03 -0.43 10.51
N ALA A 732 -27.99 -1.48 9.68
CA ALA A 732 -28.49 -2.82 10.00
C ALA A 732 -27.72 -3.92 9.23
N GLY A 733 -27.92 -5.18 9.65
CA GLY A 733 -27.22 -6.33 9.07
C GLY A 733 -25.82 -6.56 9.65
N GLU A 734 -25.05 -7.42 8.99
CA GLU A 734 -23.76 -7.90 9.45
C GLU A 734 -22.84 -8.24 8.28
N GLU A 735 -21.55 -7.94 8.40
CA GLU A 735 -20.52 -8.31 7.40
C GLU A 735 -20.01 -9.72 7.64
N LYS A 736 -19.73 -10.48 6.57
CA LYS A 736 -19.14 -11.83 6.68
C LYS A 736 -17.70 -11.80 6.22
N ILE A 737 -16.82 -12.00 7.18
CA ILE A 737 -15.37 -11.99 6.98
C ILE A 737 -14.90 -13.45 7.02
N LEU A 738 -14.16 -13.89 6.00
CA LEU A 738 -13.25 -15.02 6.14
C LEU A 738 -11.87 -14.46 6.46
N VAL A 739 -11.19 -15.04 7.45
CA VAL A 739 -9.74 -14.91 7.54
C VAL A 739 -9.17 -16.26 7.14
N GLU A 740 -8.21 -16.29 6.24
CA GLU A 740 -7.52 -17.51 5.80
C GLU A 740 -6.13 -17.60 6.42
N GLY A 741 -5.50 -18.78 6.28
CA GLY A 741 -4.10 -18.98 6.66
C GLY A 741 -3.15 -18.28 5.69
N SER A 742 -1.87 -18.21 6.05
CA SER A 742 -0.97 -17.22 5.49
C SER A 742 -0.61 -17.37 4.01
N TYR A 743 -0.96 -16.35 3.19
CA TYR A 743 -0.31 -16.07 1.90
C TYR A 743 1.07 -15.35 2.08
N TYR A 744 1.36 -14.80 3.26
CA TYR A 744 2.68 -14.38 3.82
C TYR A 744 2.95 -14.55 5.36
N GLU A 745 2.59 -13.75 6.40
CA GLU A 745 1.71 -12.57 6.63
C GLU A 745 2.03 -11.83 7.97
N GLY A 746 1.42 -10.66 8.24
CA GLY A 746 0.98 -10.23 9.60
C GLY A 746 1.64 -9.05 10.35
N ALA A 747 0.79 -8.24 11.04
CA ALA A 747 1.00 -7.29 12.17
C ALA A 747 1.53 -5.81 12.01
N LEU A 748 1.09 -4.91 12.94
CA LEU A 748 1.32 -3.44 13.15
C LEU A 748 1.03 -3.07 14.63
N GLU A 749 1.38 -1.84 15.04
CA GLU A 749 1.14 -1.22 16.36
C GLU A 749 0.78 0.29 16.24
N ILE A 750 0.15 0.90 17.26
CA ILE A 750 0.25 2.35 17.63
C ILE A 750 -0.19 2.57 19.12
N PRO A 751 0.03 3.75 19.79
CA PRO A 751 0.45 3.81 21.21
C PRO A 751 -0.50 4.57 22.18
N LEU A 752 -0.04 4.84 23.43
CA LEU A 752 -0.73 5.62 24.48
C LEU A 752 0.20 6.48 25.38
N GLU A 753 -0.38 7.45 26.10
CA GLU A 753 0.29 8.49 26.91
C GLU A 753 0.46 8.14 28.42
N MET A 754 1.15 8.99 29.20
CA MET A 754 1.63 8.68 30.57
C MET A 754 0.99 9.51 31.72
N PRO A 755 0.90 8.99 32.96
CA PRO A 755 0.27 9.68 34.10
C PRO A 755 1.14 10.72 34.84
N SER A 756 0.50 11.56 35.65
CA SER A 756 1.05 12.72 36.40
C SER A 756 2.23 12.48 37.36
N ASN A 757 2.59 11.22 37.63
CA ASN A 757 3.59 10.86 38.64
C ASN A 757 4.91 10.39 38.01
N TYR A 758 4.98 10.44 36.67
CA TYR A 758 5.97 9.75 35.86
C TYR A 758 6.60 10.71 34.86
N GLY A 759 7.92 10.81 34.86
CA GLY A 759 8.68 11.49 33.81
C GLY A 759 9.08 10.54 32.68
N PHE A 760 9.27 11.08 31.47
CA PHE A 760 10.13 10.45 30.48
C PHE A 760 11.59 10.69 30.89
N ASP A 761 12.43 9.65 30.84
CA ASP A 761 13.89 9.78 30.97
C ASP A 761 14.48 9.84 29.56
N GLU A 762 14.78 11.06 29.08
CA GLU A 762 15.16 11.29 27.68
C GLU A 762 16.67 11.11 27.44
N GLN A 763 17.11 9.87 27.16
CA GLN A 763 18.27 9.63 26.29
C GLN A 763 17.97 8.54 25.23
N SER A 764 18.26 8.90 23.98
CA SER A 764 18.15 8.19 22.69
C SER A 764 17.31 6.91 22.56
N ASN A 765 16.39 6.94 21.60
CA ASN A 765 15.76 5.78 20.95
C ASN A 765 14.74 4.97 21.79
N GLY A 766 13.64 5.65 22.14
CA GLY A 766 12.29 5.06 22.02
C GLY A 766 11.63 4.48 23.27
N TYR A 767 12.34 4.37 24.41
CA TYR A 767 11.79 3.76 25.61
C TYR A 767 11.56 4.73 26.76
N ALA A 768 10.29 5.02 27.04
CA ALA A 768 9.87 5.70 28.27
C ALA A 768 9.96 4.74 29.47
N VAL A 769 11.02 4.83 30.27
CA VAL A 769 11.20 3.96 31.44
C VAL A 769 10.40 4.49 32.63
N LEU A 770 9.16 4.02 32.77
CA LEU A 770 8.36 4.27 33.97
C LEU A 770 8.91 3.50 35.16
N GLN A 771 9.57 4.22 36.09
CA GLN A 771 10.16 3.63 37.29
C GLN A 771 9.57 4.25 38.56
N GLU A 772 8.67 3.52 39.22
CA GLU A 772 8.40 3.71 40.65
C GLU A 772 9.34 2.79 41.47
N SER A 773 9.66 3.20 42.70
CA SER A 773 10.84 2.76 43.44
C SER A 773 10.72 1.41 44.17
N GLY A 774 10.52 0.33 43.41
CA GLY A 774 11.11 -0.97 43.73
C GLY A 774 10.22 -2.22 43.63
N GLY A 775 10.81 -3.30 43.12
CA GLY A 775 10.36 -4.68 43.36
C GLY A 775 9.79 -5.43 42.14
N GLY A 776 10.52 -6.44 41.67
CA GLY A 776 10.02 -7.47 40.76
C GLY A 776 10.28 -7.25 39.26
N ARG A 777 10.67 -8.32 38.57
CA ARG A 777 10.71 -8.47 37.10
C ARG A 777 10.31 -9.91 36.75
N CYS A 778 9.80 -10.12 35.54
CA CYS A 778 9.32 -11.41 35.03
C CYS A 778 9.88 -11.65 33.61
N LEU A 779 10.13 -12.92 33.24
CA LEU A 779 10.55 -13.49 31.93
C LEU A 779 9.41 -13.66 30.88
N ALA A 780 9.67 -13.60 29.57
CA ALA A 780 8.64 -13.42 28.53
C ALA A 780 8.13 -14.71 27.84
N PHE A 781 6.95 -14.58 27.23
CA PHE A 781 6.22 -15.61 26.49
C PHE A 781 6.09 -15.37 24.99
N PHE A 782 6.00 -16.44 24.18
CA PHE A 782 5.96 -16.36 22.71
C PHE A 782 4.94 -17.32 22.07
N GLY A 783 4.37 -16.89 20.94
CA GLY A 783 3.44 -17.63 20.09
C GLY A 783 3.19 -16.83 18.81
N ASP A 784 2.70 -17.51 17.77
CA ASP A 784 2.42 -16.95 16.44
C ASP A 784 1.01 -16.31 16.37
#